data_AF-A0A929GIF8-F1
#
_entry.id   AF-A0A929GIF8-F1
#
_cell.length_a   1.000
_cell.length_b   1.000
_cell.length_c   1.000
_cell.angle_alpha   90.00
_cell.angle_beta   90.00
_cell.angle_gamma   90.00
#
_symmetry.space_group_name_H-M   'P 1'
#
loop_
_entity.id
_entity.type
_entity.pdbx_description
1 polymer ?
#
loop_
_entity_poly.entity_id
_entity_poly.type
_entity_poly.pdbx_seq_one_letter_code
_entity_poly.pdbx_strand_id
1 'polypeptide(L)'
;MQLKAFTDSIVNSYSQVFFSKSRVFAFLIILVTFFDFYAGLSGLIAVAASNLAAILIGFNRLNIRSGFYGFNSLLVALGLGMYYEFNAELVLVLLFASLFTLLVSVALEGVIGKYGLPYLSIPFLFGIWMVLLAAREYTSMEISQRGVYSLNEMYSLGGNWLVNLHEYLYSLPLPDIVVLYFRSLGAIFFQYHLVPGFIIAIGVLIYSRQAFLLSILGFVSAWVFYLMIGADINALSYSYIGFNFILTAIAIGGFFIIPSKWSYLWVILLTPLTSFLITSTSGMFAASQLSIYSLPFNLVVLMFLYILKFRERHYRKPEIVTVQHFSPEMNFYTKDNFRKRFDENVSINITLPFWGEWTVTQGHDGEQTHKNDWKHAWDFEITGEDGIYHSGSGTEAEDFYCFNKPLLAPADGWVEDILDGVDDNAIGEVNLDQNWGNTIIIKHADKVYTKLSHLKKDSFKVGKGDYVKRGDVLALCGNSGRSPKPHLHFQVQADPYVGSPTIDYPIAFHILNEIPSCKLETYSRPKIYDIISNIDINDSLHKAFHFVPGQKIQFRLTSDDEKYSGQVKLLVKADPYNNTYIHDEGGNAKAWFRTEAGMTYFTHFEGDRHSFLYLLFLGLYRSVSGYYQDLKVHDEYTLSIIISKAGMILQDFIAPFYTFLHADFEIEFLKMEDDLSGGKIGLRSLLTVRAGKRIRNAIDFRFDIDKGRIDKMYISTISANIEATWEEPDF
;
A
#
# COMPACT_ATOMS: atom_id res chain seq x y z
N MET A 1 24.02 8.23 -15.61
CA MET A 1 23.03 7.95 -14.54
C MET A 1 22.93 9.06 -13.48
N GLN A 2 24.05 9.68 -13.06
CA GLN A 2 24.05 10.75 -12.04
C GLN A 2 23.37 12.05 -12.49
N LEU A 3 23.57 12.50 -13.75
CA LEU A 3 22.95 13.74 -14.25
C LEU A 3 21.42 13.68 -14.26
N LYS A 4 20.83 12.56 -14.72
CA LYS A 4 19.37 12.36 -14.72
C LYS A 4 18.78 12.32 -13.31
N ALA A 5 19.48 11.70 -12.36
CA ALA A 5 19.06 11.68 -10.96
C ALA A 5 19.10 13.09 -10.33
N PHE A 6 20.12 13.89 -10.69
CA PHE A 6 20.23 15.28 -10.26
C PHE A 6 19.11 16.16 -10.84
N THR A 7 18.83 16.08 -12.15
CA THR A 7 17.72 16.83 -12.75
C THR A 7 16.36 16.41 -12.18
N ASP A 8 16.15 15.11 -11.96
CA ASP A 8 14.93 14.61 -11.32
C ASP A 8 14.80 15.16 -9.88
N SER A 9 15.91 15.25 -9.13
CA SER A 9 15.91 15.78 -7.75
C SER A 9 15.47 17.24 -7.68
N ILE A 10 15.90 18.08 -8.64
CA ILE A 10 15.53 19.49 -8.69
C ILE A 10 14.02 19.62 -8.88
N VAL A 11 13.49 19.00 -9.93
CA VAL A 11 12.06 19.06 -10.26
C VAL A 11 11.20 18.52 -9.11
N ASN A 12 11.57 17.35 -8.56
CA ASN A 12 10.79 16.74 -7.49
C ASN A 12 10.83 17.55 -6.18
N SER A 13 11.89 18.34 -5.94
CA SER A 13 11.97 19.19 -4.74
C SER A 13 10.84 20.23 -4.69
N TYR A 14 10.39 20.74 -5.85
CA TYR A 14 9.27 21.69 -5.93
C TYR A 14 7.92 21.03 -5.62
N SER A 15 7.63 19.86 -6.20
CA SER A 15 6.37 19.16 -5.95
C SER A 15 6.30 18.51 -4.56
N GLN A 16 7.45 18.24 -3.93
CA GLN A 16 7.52 17.61 -2.62
C GLN A 16 6.97 18.50 -1.49
N VAL A 17 6.91 19.82 -1.68
CA VAL A 17 6.21 20.76 -0.77
C VAL A 17 4.73 20.37 -0.60
N PHE A 18 4.12 19.81 -1.63
CA PHE A 18 2.74 19.28 -1.65
C PHE A 18 2.70 17.75 -1.57
N PHE A 19 3.77 17.12 -1.11
CA PHE A 19 3.90 15.68 -0.97
C PHE A 19 3.71 14.91 -2.30
N SER A 20 4.12 15.49 -3.42
CA SER A 20 3.89 14.95 -4.76
C SER A 20 5.20 14.66 -5.50
N LYS A 21 5.15 13.66 -6.39
CA LYS A 21 6.20 13.35 -7.39
C LYS A 21 5.74 13.62 -8.83
N SER A 22 4.65 14.36 -9.00
CA SER A 22 4.12 14.69 -10.33
C SER A 22 4.99 15.75 -11.01
N ARG A 23 5.63 15.38 -12.12
CA ARG A 23 6.46 16.29 -12.92
C ARG A 23 5.67 17.47 -13.48
N VAL A 24 4.47 17.21 -14.00
CA VAL A 24 3.59 18.27 -14.54
C VAL A 24 3.29 19.29 -13.44
N PHE A 25 2.97 18.80 -12.25
CA PHE A 25 2.69 19.68 -11.12
C PHE A 25 3.95 20.44 -10.68
N ALA A 26 5.10 19.77 -10.59
CA ALA A 26 6.38 20.42 -10.29
C ALA A 26 6.71 21.57 -11.26
N PHE A 27 6.50 21.39 -12.57
CA PHE A 27 6.72 22.45 -13.55
C PHE A 27 5.78 23.65 -13.35
N LEU A 28 4.52 23.41 -13.00
CA LEU A 28 3.59 24.49 -12.65
C LEU A 28 4.05 25.24 -11.40
N ILE A 29 4.54 24.53 -10.38
CA ILE A 29 5.10 25.17 -9.18
C ILE A 29 6.34 25.99 -9.52
N ILE A 30 7.27 25.45 -10.32
CA ILE A 30 8.46 26.19 -10.77
C ILE A 30 8.01 27.49 -11.44
N LEU A 31 7.08 27.42 -12.40
CA LEU A 31 6.54 28.60 -13.07
C LEU A 31 5.94 29.60 -12.08
N VAL A 32 5.21 29.14 -11.06
CA VAL A 32 4.67 30.00 -10.00
C VAL A 32 5.77 30.70 -9.21
N THR A 33 6.86 30.02 -8.89
CA THR A 33 7.97 30.67 -8.13
C THR A 33 8.66 31.78 -8.91
N PHE A 34 8.56 31.81 -10.24
CA PHE A 34 9.12 32.86 -11.10
C PHE A 34 8.17 34.05 -11.35
N PHE A 35 7.03 34.11 -10.66
CA PHE A 35 6.23 35.35 -10.60
C PHE A 35 7.00 36.49 -9.94
N ASP A 36 7.94 36.17 -9.05
CA ASP A 36 9.09 37.02 -8.74
C ASP A 36 10.34 36.32 -9.26
N PHE A 37 11.05 36.96 -10.19
CA PHE A 37 12.21 36.36 -10.85
C PHE A 37 13.32 36.00 -9.87
N TYR A 38 13.57 36.84 -8.87
CA TYR A 38 14.67 36.66 -7.92
C TYR A 38 14.34 35.64 -6.84
N ALA A 39 13.07 35.55 -6.42
CA ALA A 39 12.61 34.46 -5.57
C ALA A 39 12.75 33.12 -6.30
N GLY A 40 12.24 33.00 -7.53
CA GLY A 40 12.36 31.79 -8.35
C GLY A 40 13.82 31.36 -8.56
N LEU A 41 14.69 32.32 -8.87
CA LEU A 41 16.13 32.09 -9.02
C LEU A 41 16.79 31.65 -7.70
N SER A 42 16.46 32.31 -6.59
CA SER A 42 16.95 31.94 -5.25
C SER A 42 16.56 30.50 -4.89
N GLY A 43 15.31 30.12 -5.15
CA GLY A 43 14.81 28.76 -4.96
C GLY A 43 15.60 27.73 -5.77
N LEU A 44 15.88 28.01 -7.05
CA LEU A 44 16.62 27.11 -7.93
C LEU A 44 18.08 26.92 -7.45
N ILE A 45 18.75 28.01 -7.05
CA ILE A 45 20.11 27.98 -6.49
C ILE A 45 20.15 27.09 -5.25
N ALA A 46 19.22 27.28 -4.32
CA ALA A 46 19.18 26.54 -3.06
C ALA A 46 18.90 25.05 -3.25
N VAL A 47 17.98 24.70 -4.15
CA VAL A 47 17.68 23.29 -4.47
C VAL A 47 18.89 22.62 -5.12
N ALA A 48 19.55 23.30 -6.07
CA ALA A 48 20.75 22.78 -6.72
C ALA A 48 21.89 22.59 -5.69
N ALA A 49 22.11 23.57 -4.82
CA ALA A 49 23.13 23.53 -3.78
C ALA A 49 22.88 22.41 -2.76
N SER A 50 21.65 22.31 -2.23
CA SER A 50 21.28 21.27 -1.25
C SER A 50 21.40 19.87 -1.84
N ASN A 51 20.86 19.64 -3.04
CA ASN A 51 20.93 18.32 -3.68
C ASN A 51 22.37 17.96 -4.09
N LEU A 52 23.19 18.92 -4.53
CA LEU A 52 24.60 18.70 -4.82
C LEU A 52 25.37 18.35 -3.53
N ALA A 53 25.15 19.08 -2.44
CA ALA A 53 25.75 18.78 -1.14
C ALA A 53 25.36 17.38 -0.66
N ALA A 54 24.08 16.99 -0.79
CA ALA A 54 23.62 15.65 -0.43
C ALA A 54 24.30 14.54 -1.25
N ILE A 55 24.57 14.78 -2.55
CA ILE A 55 25.32 13.87 -3.42
C ILE A 55 26.79 13.77 -2.97
N LEU A 56 27.43 14.91 -2.70
CA LEU A 56 28.84 14.97 -2.31
C LEU A 56 29.10 14.32 -0.94
N ILE A 57 28.18 14.48 0.00
CA ILE A 57 28.26 13.85 1.33
C ILE A 57 27.98 12.33 1.25
N GLY A 58 27.26 11.87 0.22
CA GLY A 58 26.98 10.46 -0.02
C GLY A 58 25.68 9.95 0.58
N PHE A 59 24.65 10.79 0.69
CA PHE A 59 23.33 10.39 1.20
C PHE A 59 22.57 9.47 0.22
N ASN A 60 21.45 8.90 0.71
CA ASN A 60 20.65 7.92 -0.03
C ASN A 60 20.17 8.47 -1.39
N ARG A 61 20.52 7.76 -2.48
CA ARG A 61 20.22 8.19 -3.86
C ARG A 61 18.72 8.25 -4.19
N LEU A 62 17.91 7.37 -3.59
CA LEU A 62 16.45 7.39 -3.80
C LEU A 62 15.82 8.61 -3.13
N ASN A 63 16.26 8.94 -1.91
CA ASN A 63 15.83 10.15 -1.20
C ASN A 63 16.22 11.41 -1.98
N ILE A 64 17.47 11.51 -2.44
CA ILE A 64 17.93 12.64 -3.29
C ILE A 64 17.05 12.75 -4.53
N ARG A 65 16.88 11.66 -5.30
CA ARG A 65 16.09 11.67 -6.54
C ARG A 65 14.63 12.06 -6.30
N SER A 66 14.06 11.72 -5.14
CA SER A 66 12.69 12.12 -4.77
C SER A 66 12.53 13.59 -4.38
N GLY A 67 13.61 14.37 -4.30
CA GLY A 67 13.58 15.76 -3.84
C GLY A 67 13.41 15.89 -2.32
N PHE A 68 13.56 14.80 -1.57
CA PHE A 68 13.36 14.74 -0.12
C PHE A 68 14.24 15.75 0.63
N TYR A 69 15.50 15.89 0.21
CA TYR A 69 16.47 16.79 0.84
C TYR A 69 16.41 18.24 0.34
N GLY A 70 15.80 18.52 -0.81
CA GLY A 70 15.84 19.84 -1.44
C GLY A 70 14.68 20.78 -1.07
N PHE A 71 13.49 20.24 -0.76
CA PHE A 71 12.28 21.07 -0.64
C PHE A 71 12.27 22.04 0.56
N ASN A 72 12.96 21.73 1.64
CA ASN A 72 13.09 22.67 2.76
C ASN A 72 13.99 23.84 2.40
N SER A 73 15.14 23.57 1.77
CA SER A 73 16.06 24.61 1.29
C SER A 73 15.39 25.51 0.24
N LEU A 74 14.53 24.94 -0.61
CA LEU A 74 13.68 25.71 -1.53
C LEU A 74 12.85 26.75 -0.79
N LEU A 75 12.09 26.35 0.24
CA LEU A 75 11.21 27.26 0.98
C LEU A 75 12.00 28.36 1.70
N VAL A 76 13.17 28.03 2.25
CA VAL A 76 14.06 29.03 2.87
C VAL A 76 14.45 30.08 1.85
N ALA A 77 14.91 29.65 0.68
CA ALA A 77 15.41 30.54 -0.35
C ALA A 77 14.33 31.36 -1.05
N LEU A 78 13.12 30.81 -1.23
CA LEU A 78 11.98 31.58 -1.73
C LEU A 78 11.62 32.71 -0.75
N GLY A 79 11.56 32.41 0.55
CA GLY A 79 11.27 33.42 1.57
C GLY A 79 12.35 34.51 1.63
N LEU A 80 13.62 34.14 1.60
CA LEU A 80 14.74 35.10 1.62
C LEU A 80 14.85 35.92 0.33
N GLY A 81 14.63 35.32 -0.83
CA GLY A 81 14.68 36.01 -2.13
C GLY A 81 13.54 37.02 -2.33
N MET A 82 12.39 36.79 -1.70
CA MET A 82 11.31 37.77 -1.60
C MET A 82 11.64 38.90 -0.61
N TYR A 83 12.32 38.59 0.50
CA TYR A 83 12.52 39.52 1.60
C TYR A 83 13.74 40.44 1.43
N TYR A 84 14.84 39.96 0.86
CA TYR A 84 16.11 40.69 0.70
C TYR A 84 16.42 41.01 -0.77
N GLU A 85 17.18 42.08 -0.99
CA GLU A 85 17.70 42.45 -2.32
C GLU A 85 18.61 41.35 -2.89
N PHE A 86 18.49 41.08 -4.20
CA PHE A 86 19.25 40.01 -4.84
C PHE A 86 20.64 40.48 -5.24
N ASN A 87 21.64 40.10 -4.44
CA ASN A 87 23.05 40.43 -4.64
C ASN A 87 23.96 39.22 -4.35
N ALA A 88 25.28 39.38 -4.50
CA ALA A 88 26.23 38.29 -4.30
C ALA A 88 26.25 37.79 -2.84
N GLU A 89 26.01 38.71 -1.90
CA GLU A 89 25.92 38.47 -0.47
C GLU A 89 24.74 37.56 -0.14
N LEU A 90 23.56 37.85 -0.70
CA LEU A 90 22.39 37.00 -0.56
C LEU A 90 22.66 35.61 -1.13
N VAL A 91 23.27 35.50 -2.32
CA VAL A 91 23.61 34.20 -2.91
C VAL A 91 24.52 33.39 -1.97
N LEU A 92 25.52 34.01 -1.35
CA LEU A 92 26.37 33.35 -0.35
C LEU A 92 25.56 32.87 0.85
N VAL A 93 24.67 33.72 1.39
CA VAL A 93 23.77 33.36 2.50
C VAL A 93 22.87 32.20 2.10
N LEU A 94 22.32 32.19 0.89
CA LEU A 94 21.48 31.11 0.38
C LEU A 94 22.21 29.77 0.33
N LEU A 95 23.50 29.74 -0.07
CA LEU A 95 24.30 28.52 -0.07
C LEU A 95 24.49 27.96 1.36
N PHE A 96 24.85 28.81 2.33
CA PHE A 96 25.01 28.39 3.73
C PHE A 96 23.69 28.01 4.38
N ALA A 97 22.63 28.78 4.16
CA ALA A 97 21.29 28.46 4.67
C ALA A 97 20.79 27.13 4.09
N SER A 98 21.06 26.86 2.81
CA SER A 98 20.69 25.59 2.15
C SER A 98 21.43 24.41 2.74
N LEU A 99 22.75 24.55 2.98
CA LEU A 99 23.57 23.53 3.63
C LEU A 99 23.10 23.26 5.06
N PHE A 100 22.86 24.31 5.85
CA PHE A 100 22.35 24.15 7.21
C PHE A 100 20.98 23.46 7.22
N THR A 101 20.08 23.88 6.33
CA THR A 101 18.73 23.29 6.21
C THR A 101 18.80 21.80 5.84
N LEU A 102 19.74 21.41 4.97
CA LEU A 102 20.03 20.01 4.66
C LEU A 102 20.48 19.24 5.92
N LEU A 103 21.43 19.79 6.68
CA LEU A 103 21.95 19.15 7.89
C LEU A 103 20.85 18.96 8.94
N VAL A 104 20.00 19.96 9.14
CA VAL A 104 18.82 19.86 10.03
C VAL A 104 17.85 18.79 9.52
N SER A 105 17.61 18.72 8.21
CA SER A 105 16.72 17.71 7.61
C SER A 105 17.20 16.29 7.91
N VAL A 106 18.50 16.04 7.72
CA VAL A 106 19.11 14.72 7.98
C VAL A 106 19.15 14.40 9.48
N ALA A 107 19.47 15.38 10.33
CA ALA A 107 19.46 15.19 11.78
C ALA A 107 18.06 14.81 12.29
N LEU A 108 17.02 15.50 11.82
CA LEU A 108 15.64 15.18 12.17
C LEU A 108 15.19 13.83 11.60
N GLU A 109 15.56 13.50 10.36
CA GLU A 109 15.33 12.16 9.79
C GLU A 109 15.85 11.06 10.74
N GLY A 110 17.06 11.22 11.29
CA GLY A 110 17.62 10.28 12.27
C GLY A 110 16.86 10.24 13.62
N VAL A 111 16.47 11.39 14.16
CA VAL A 111 15.88 11.48 15.51
C VAL A 111 14.39 11.10 15.52
N ILE A 112 13.57 11.79 14.73
CA ILE A 112 12.12 11.56 14.74
C ILE A 112 11.72 10.42 13.78
N GLY A 113 12.54 10.10 12.78
CA GLY A 113 12.33 8.96 11.90
C GLY A 113 12.40 7.62 12.63
N LYS A 114 13.14 7.52 13.75
CA LYS A 114 13.11 6.36 14.66
C LYS A 114 11.70 6.03 15.15
N TYR A 115 10.88 7.06 15.34
CA TYR A 115 9.49 6.92 15.74
C TYR A 115 8.55 6.80 14.54
N GLY A 116 9.06 6.68 13.31
CA GLY A 116 8.29 6.64 12.08
C GLY A 116 7.47 7.92 11.84
N LEU A 117 8.06 9.09 12.10
CA LEU A 117 7.48 10.40 11.85
C LEU A 117 8.31 11.18 10.80
N PRO A 118 7.67 11.95 9.91
CA PRO A 118 8.35 12.80 8.92
C PRO A 118 8.89 14.09 9.58
N TYR A 119 9.92 14.73 9.02
CA TYR A 119 10.37 16.07 9.48
C TYR A 119 9.59 17.23 8.88
N LEU A 120 8.75 16.98 7.86
CA LEU A 120 7.87 17.96 7.23
C LEU A 120 8.65 19.25 6.86
N SER A 121 8.16 20.43 7.25
CA SER A 121 8.81 21.71 6.99
C SER A 121 9.53 22.30 8.21
N ILE A 122 9.83 21.48 9.23
CA ILE A 122 10.62 21.93 10.39
C ILE A 122 12.02 22.41 9.99
N PRO A 123 12.77 21.72 9.11
CA PRO A 123 14.09 22.21 8.69
C PRO A 123 14.03 23.60 8.04
N PHE A 124 12.99 23.87 7.24
CA PHE A 124 12.74 25.19 6.67
C PHE A 124 12.62 26.27 7.77
N LEU A 125 11.87 26.01 8.85
CA LEU A 125 11.71 26.97 9.95
C LEU A 125 13.05 27.32 10.60
N PHE A 126 13.87 26.31 10.90
CA PHE A 126 15.20 26.55 11.46
C PHE A 126 16.09 27.33 10.49
N GLY A 127 16.06 26.99 9.19
CA GLY A 127 16.85 27.67 8.18
C GLY A 127 16.46 29.15 8.01
N ILE A 128 15.17 29.44 7.86
CA ILE A 128 14.71 30.82 7.65
C ILE A 128 14.85 31.68 8.92
N TRP A 129 14.51 31.15 10.09
CA TRP A 129 14.64 31.91 11.34
C TRP A 129 16.09 32.22 11.68
N MET A 130 17.01 31.29 11.43
CA MET A 130 18.44 31.54 11.66
C MET A 130 18.92 32.72 10.83
N VAL A 131 18.57 32.77 9.53
CA VAL A 131 18.97 33.89 8.67
C VAL A 131 18.27 35.18 9.08
N LEU A 132 16.96 35.16 9.35
CA LEU A 132 16.21 36.37 9.72
C LEU A 132 16.65 36.97 11.05
N LEU A 133 17.08 36.16 12.02
CA LEU A 133 17.65 36.65 13.27
C LEU A 133 19.06 37.22 13.05
N ALA A 134 19.91 36.51 12.31
CA ALA A 134 21.30 36.92 12.08
C ALA A 134 21.40 38.16 11.18
N ALA A 135 20.58 38.25 10.14
CA ALA A 135 20.62 39.33 9.16
C ALA A 135 20.27 40.70 9.72
N ARG A 136 19.67 40.78 10.92
CA ARG A 136 19.47 42.05 11.64
C ARG A 136 20.77 42.73 12.03
N GLU A 137 21.82 41.95 12.20
CA GLU A 137 23.16 42.41 12.57
C GLU A 137 24.04 42.63 11.32
N TYR A 138 23.54 42.33 10.11
CA TYR A 138 24.31 42.40 8.88
C TYR A 138 24.01 43.69 8.12
N THR A 139 25.02 44.53 7.95
CA THR A 139 24.89 45.83 7.27
C THR A 139 24.74 45.71 5.75
N SER A 140 25.10 44.56 5.16
CA SER A 140 25.05 44.31 3.71
C SER A 140 23.74 43.67 3.24
N MET A 141 22.88 43.24 4.15
CA MET A 141 21.61 42.59 3.83
C MET A 141 20.50 43.64 3.76
N GLU A 142 20.26 44.18 2.56
CA GLU A 142 19.22 45.18 2.32
C GLU A 142 17.84 44.53 2.12
N ILE A 143 16.81 45.14 2.70
CA ILE A 143 15.42 44.69 2.52
C ILE A 143 14.98 45.04 1.09
N SER A 144 14.39 44.07 0.42
CA SER A 144 13.85 44.23 -0.94
C SER A 144 12.75 45.29 -0.98
N GLN A 145 12.81 46.18 -1.97
CA GLN A 145 11.70 47.10 -2.29
C GLN A 145 10.79 46.55 -3.40
N ARG A 146 11.04 45.32 -3.86
CA ARG A 146 10.22 44.65 -4.90
C ARG A 146 8.82 44.33 -4.38
N GLY A 147 7.84 44.37 -5.27
CA GLY A 147 6.43 44.19 -4.93
C GLY A 147 5.68 45.48 -4.57
N VAL A 148 6.34 46.65 -4.50
CA VAL A 148 5.68 47.96 -4.35
C VAL A 148 4.91 48.35 -5.62
N TYR A 149 5.42 47.97 -6.80
CA TYR A 149 4.79 48.19 -8.11
C TYR A 149 4.53 46.87 -8.84
N SER A 150 3.77 45.98 -8.22
CA SER A 150 3.53 44.61 -8.72
C SER A 150 3.00 44.54 -10.16
N LEU A 151 2.25 45.55 -10.63
CA LEU A 151 1.76 45.59 -12.02
C LEU A 151 2.89 45.84 -13.03
N ASN A 152 3.88 46.66 -12.68
CA ASN A 152 5.03 46.93 -13.56
C ASN A 152 5.93 45.70 -13.66
N GLU A 153 6.11 44.99 -12.56
CA GLU A 153 6.85 43.72 -12.52
C GLU A 153 6.14 42.65 -13.37
N MET A 154 4.81 42.49 -13.24
CA MET A 154 4.04 41.59 -14.10
C MET A 154 4.12 41.98 -15.58
N TYR A 155 4.09 43.27 -15.91
CA TYR A 155 4.29 43.74 -17.28
C TYR A 155 5.68 43.35 -17.81
N SER A 156 6.73 43.48 -16.99
CA SER A 156 8.09 43.10 -17.39
C SER A 156 8.25 41.60 -17.65
N LEU A 157 7.48 40.75 -16.95
CA LEU A 157 7.53 39.29 -17.09
C LEU A 157 6.67 38.75 -18.24
N GLY A 158 5.45 39.26 -18.39
CA GLY A 158 4.44 38.69 -19.28
C GLY A 158 3.70 39.70 -20.16
N GLY A 159 4.13 40.96 -20.17
CA GLY A 159 3.54 42.04 -20.95
C GLY A 159 2.09 42.36 -20.57
N ASN A 160 1.38 43.02 -21.48
CA ASN A 160 -0.03 43.40 -21.30
C ASN A 160 -0.94 42.20 -21.04
N TRP A 161 -0.65 41.02 -21.58
CA TRP A 161 -1.49 39.85 -21.39
C TRP A 161 -1.58 39.44 -19.91
N LEU A 162 -0.44 39.38 -19.21
CA LEU A 162 -0.40 38.98 -17.81
C LEU A 162 -1.04 40.04 -16.90
N VAL A 163 -0.80 41.32 -17.21
CA VAL A 163 -1.44 42.46 -16.52
C VAL A 163 -2.96 42.41 -16.69
N ASN A 164 -3.44 42.25 -17.93
CA ASN A 164 -4.87 42.15 -18.23
C ASN A 164 -5.51 40.94 -17.55
N LEU A 165 -4.82 39.80 -17.50
CA LEU A 165 -5.29 38.61 -16.79
C LEU A 165 -5.41 38.87 -15.28
N HIS A 166 -4.40 39.52 -14.68
CA HIS A 166 -4.40 39.89 -13.27
C HIS A 166 -5.56 40.86 -12.96
N GLU A 167 -5.72 41.92 -13.74
CA GLU A 167 -6.82 42.88 -13.59
C GLU A 167 -8.19 42.21 -13.80
N TYR A 168 -8.32 41.36 -14.82
CA TYR A 168 -9.56 40.61 -15.06
C TYR A 168 -9.92 39.76 -13.85
N LEU A 169 -9.00 38.94 -13.35
CA LEU A 169 -9.25 38.07 -12.21
C LEU A 169 -9.52 38.85 -10.92
N TYR A 170 -8.89 40.01 -10.74
CA TYR A 170 -9.16 40.91 -9.62
C TYR A 170 -10.52 41.60 -9.73
N SER A 171 -10.98 41.88 -10.95
CA SER A 171 -12.30 42.49 -11.21
C SER A 171 -13.47 41.52 -11.08
N LEU A 172 -13.21 40.20 -11.06
CA LEU A 172 -14.25 39.21 -10.85
C LEU A 172 -14.88 39.40 -9.46
N PRO A 173 -16.23 39.39 -9.34
CA PRO A 173 -16.92 39.52 -8.06
C PRO A 173 -16.87 38.18 -7.28
N LEU A 174 -15.65 37.75 -6.93
CA LEU A 174 -15.42 36.52 -6.18
C LEU A 174 -15.70 36.75 -4.69
N PRO A 175 -16.35 35.79 -4.00
CA PRO A 175 -16.50 35.85 -2.54
C PRO A 175 -15.14 35.89 -1.82
N ASP A 176 -15.05 36.61 -0.69
CA ASP A 176 -13.79 36.80 0.05
C ASP A 176 -13.11 35.48 0.44
N ILE A 177 -13.89 34.45 0.81
CA ILE A 177 -13.38 33.11 1.13
C ILE A 177 -12.61 32.50 -0.05
N VAL A 178 -13.07 32.72 -1.28
CA VAL A 178 -12.45 32.19 -2.50
C VAL A 178 -11.14 32.92 -2.78
N VAL A 179 -11.14 34.25 -2.68
CA VAL A 179 -9.94 35.08 -2.84
C VAL A 179 -8.88 34.69 -1.80
N LEU A 180 -9.29 34.53 -0.54
CA LEU A 180 -8.40 34.17 0.56
C LEU A 180 -7.83 32.76 0.40
N TYR A 181 -8.64 31.81 -0.09
CA TYR A 181 -8.17 30.45 -0.39
C TYR A 181 -7.05 30.44 -1.43
N PHE A 182 -7.24 31.12 -2.56
CA PHE A 182 -6.23 31.18 -3.62
C PHE A 182 -4.97 31.94 -3.16
N ARG A 183 -5.11 33.07 -2.45
CA ARG A 183 -3.95 33.75 -1.85
C ARG A 183 -3.21 32.84 -0.88
N SER A 184 -3.93 32.04 -0.09
CA SER A 184 -3.33 31.07 0.83
C SER A 184 -2.57 29.97 0.09
N LEU A 185 -3.06 29.49 -1.06
CA LEU A 185 -2.29 28.55 -1.88
C LEU A 185 -1.00 29.16 -2.41
N GLY A 186 -1.05 30.40 -2.92
CA GLY A 186 0.15 31.12 -3.38
C GLY A 186 1.17 31.36 -2.27
N ALA A 187 0.68 31.67 -1.07
CA ALA A 187 1.51 31.95 0.11
C ALA A 187 2.42 30.79 0.53
N ILE A 188 2.08 29.54 0.16
CA ILE A 188 2.96 28.36 0.38
C ILE A 188 4.35 28.58 -0.25
N PHE A 189 4.40 29.27 -1.37
CA PHE A 189 5.63 29.59 -2.10
C PHE A 189 5.98 31.08 -2.04
N PHE A 190 5.48 31.80 -1.03
CA PHE A 190 5.71 33.23 -0.84
C PHE A 190 5.20 34.12 -1.99
N GLN A 191 4.17 33.65 -2.71
CA GLN A 191 3.53 34.36 -3.81
C GLN A 191 2.12 34.81 -3.42
N TYR A 192 1.95 36.08 -3.08
CA TYR A 192 0.72 36.57 -2.43
C TYR A 192 -0.42 36.96 -3.39
N HIS A 193 -0.26 36.66 -4.68
CA HIS A 193 -1.21 37.03 -5.73
C HIS A 193 -2.23 35.92 -6.03
N LEU A 194 -3.37 36.33 -6.61
CA LEU A 194 -4.47 35.42 -6.96
C LEU A 194 -4.07 34.43 -8.08
N VAL A 195 -3.29 34.89 -9.06
CA VAL A 195 -2.86 34.10 -10.23
C VAL A 195 -1.98 32.90 -9.83
N PRO A 196 -0.89 33.06 -9.06
CA PRO A 196 -0.15 31.95 -8.44
C PRO A 196 -1.04 30.92 -7.76
N GLY A 197 -1.96 31.39 -6.91
CA GLY A 197 -2.90 30.53 -6.20
C GLY A 197 -3.77 29.69 -7.13
N PHE A 198 -4.29 30.29 -8.20
CA PHE A 198 -5.11 29.61 -9.20
C PHE A 198 -4.32 28.56 -9.99
N ILE A 199 -3.08 28.87 -10.38
CA ILE A 199 -2.20 27.91 -11.07
C ILE A 199 -1.87 26.73 -10.16
N ILE A 200 -1.57 26.97 -8.88
CA ILE A 200 -1.34 25.91 -7.89
C ILE A 200 -2.60 25.06 -7.74
N ALA A 201 -3.79 25.68 -7.61
CA ALA A 201 -5.06 24.96 -7.47
C ALA A 201 -5.32 24.01 -8.65
N ILE A 202 -5.11 24.47 -9.88
CA ILE A 202 -5.19 23.64 -11.10
C ILE A 202 -4.15 22.52 -11.04
N GLY A 203 -2.91 22.84 -10.65
CA GLY A 203 -1.84 21.87 -10.52
C GLY A 203 -2.16 20.76 -9.52
N VAL A 204 -2.67 21.12 -8.34
CA VAL A 204 -3.13 20.16 -7.32
C VAL A 204 -4.28 19.33 -7.87
N LEU A 205 -5.27 19.93 -8.54
CA LEU A 205 -6.40 19.21 -9.12
C LEU A 205 -5.99 18.18 -10.19
N ILE A 206 -5.06 18.55 -11.09
CA ILE A 206 -4.51 17.65 -12.11
C ILE A 206 -3.75 16.49 -11.45
N TYR A 207 -2.97 16.79 -10.41
CA TYR A 207 -2.21 15.79 -9.66
C TYR A 207 -3.13 14.85 -8.87
N SER A 208 -3.96 15.40 -7.98
CA SER A 208 -4.80 14.68 -7.03
C SER A 208 -6.07 15.47 -6.73
N ARG A 209 -7.20 14.89 -7.15
CA ARG A 209 -8.56 15.38 -6.86
C ARG A 209 -8.83 15.34 -5.36
N GLN A 210 -8.33 14.30 -4.69
CA GLN A 210 -8.45 14.14 -3.24
C GLN A 210 -7.67 15.20 -2.48
N ALA A 211 -6.41 15.47 -2.84
CA ALA A 211 -5.66 16.57 -2.23
C ALA A 211 -6.34 17.93 -2.46
N PHE A 212 -6.91 18.16 -3.64
CA PHE A 212 -7.68 19.37 -3.93
C PHE A 212 -8.92 19.48 -3.04
N LEU A 213 -9.74 18.44 -2.91
CA LEU A 213 -10.90 18.45 -2.01
C LEU A 213 -10.51 18.67 -0.55
N LEU A 214 -9.45 18.00 -0.08
CA LEU A 214 -8.95 18.16 1.28
C LEU A 214 -8.43 19.58 1.54
N SER A 215 -7.77 20.19 0.56
CA SER A 215 -7.32 21.59 0.67
C SER A 215 -8.49 22.56 0.86
N ILE A 216 -9.58 22.38 0.12
CA ILE A 216 -10.80 23.17 0.27
C ILE A 216 -11.44 22.89 1.63
N LEU A 217 -11.61 21.61 1.99
CA LEU A 217 -12.26 21.21 3.25
C LEU A 217 -11.53 21.78 4.46
N GLY A 218 -10.20 21.65 4.49
CA GLY A 218 -9.38 22.15 5.58
C GLY A 218 -9.48 23.66 5.75
N PHE A 219 -9.40 24.38 4.64
CA PHE A 219 -9.51 25.83 4.61
C PHE A 219 -10.91 26.31 5.02
N VAL A 220 -11.97 25.74 4.46
CA VAL A 220 -13.36 26.09 4.78
C VAL A 220 -13.68 25.76 6.24
N SER A 221 -13.25 24.62 6.75
CA SER A 221 -13.47 24.23 8.15
C SER A 221 -12.83 25.22 9.12
N ALA A 222 -11.59 25.63 8.87
CA ALA A 222 -10.93 26.65 9.67
C ALA A 222 -11.61 28.02 9.52
N TRP A 223 -11.98 28.43 8.31
CA TRP A 223 -12.67 29.70 8.07
C TRP A 223 -14.03 29.79 8.77
N VAL A 224 -14.84 28.73 8.70
CA VAL A 224 -16.10 28.63 9.47
C VAL A 224 -15.83 28.73 10.96
N PHE A 225 -14.75 28.10 11.44
CA PHE A 225 -14.36 28.20 12.83
C PHE A 225 -13.99 29.64 13.24
N TYR A 226 -13.24 30.38 12.42
CA TYR A 226 -12.95 31.81 12.65
C TYR A 226 -14.23 32.63 12.81
N LEU A 227 -15.21 32.40 11.94
CA LEU A 227 -16.52 33.06 12.03
C LEU A 227 -17.24 32.73 13.34
N MET A 228 -17.24 31.46 13.75
CA MET A 228 -17.93 31.01 14.97
C MET A 228 -17.34 31.63 16.24
N ILE A 229 -16.01 31.84 16.29
CA ILE A 229 -15.34 32.42 17.47
C ILE A 229 -15.21 33.94 17.41
N GLY A 230 -15.66 34.59 16.34
CA GLY A 230 -15.53 36.03 16.14
C GLY A 230 -14.09 36.52 15.94
N ALA A 231 -13.21 35.67 15.39
CA ALA A 231 -11.83 36.04 15.08
C ALA A 231 -11.75 36.93 13.83
N ASP A 232 -10.80 37.86 13.80
CA ASP A 232 -10.60 38.74 12.64
C ASP A 232 -10.11 37.94 11.42
N ILE A 233 -10.99 37.78 10.44
CA ILE A 233 -10.69 37.08 9.18
C ILE A 233 -9.68 37.86 8.35
N ASN A 234 -9.60 39.19 8.51
CA ASN A 234 -8.62 39.98 7.78
C ASN A 234 -7.20 39.64 8.21
N ALA A 235 -7.00 39.19 9.45
CA ALA A 235 -5.70 38.70 9.91
C ALA A 235 -5.17 37.54 9.04
N LEU A 236 -6.05 36.68 8.51
CA LEU A 236 -5.67 35.62 7.55
C LEU A 236 -5.16 36.18 6.22
N SER A 237 -5.68 37.33 5.80
CA SER A 237 -5.29 38.03 4.57
C SER A 237 -3.94 38.73 4.72
N TYR A 238 -3.69 39.38 5.87
CA TYR A 238 -2.46 40.13 6.12
C TYR A 238 -1.25 39.25 6.44
N SER A 239 -1.48 38.15 7.18
CA SER A 239 -0.40 37.25 7.59
C SER A 239 -0.20 36.06 6.64
N TYR A 240 -1.11 35.89 5.66
CA TYR A 240 -1.08 34.82 4.65
C TYR A 240 -0.94 33.40 5.22
N ILE A 241 -1.37 33.19 6.46
CA ILE A 241 -1.23 31.95 7.24
C ILE A 241 -2.19 30.82 6.86
N GLY A 242 -3.18 31.09 5.99
CA GLY A 242 -4.23 30.13 5.64
C GLY A 242 -3.72 28.84 4.99
N PHE A 243 -2.49 28.84 4.47
CA PHE A 243 -1.86 27.63 3.95
C PHE A 243 -1.63 26.54 5.01
N ASN A 244 -1.51 26.92 6.30
CA ASN A 244 -1.36 25.93 7.37
C ASN A 244 -2.58 25.00 7.41
N PHE A 245 -3.79 25.50 7.17
CA PHE A 245 -4.99 24.67 7.11
C PHE A 245 -4.97 23.72 5.93
N ILE A 246 -4.52 24.22 4.78
CA ILE A 246 -4.43 23.46 3.52
C ILE A 246 -3.43 22.31 3.65
N LEU A 247 -2.19 22.60 4.08
CA LEU A 247 -1.15 21.57 4.22
C LEU A 247 -1.51 20.56 5.32
N THR A 248 -2.09 21.01 6.44
CA THR A 248 -2.56 20.10 7.50
C THR A 248 -3.58 19.14 6.92
N ALA A 249 -4.59 19.65 6.20
CA ALA A 249 -5.65 18.82 5.65
C ALA A 249 -5.17 17.82 4.60
N ILE A 250 -4.26 18.21 3.70
CA ILE A 250 -3.67 17.29 2.72
C ILE A 250 -2.86 16.20 3.45
N ALA A 251 -2.06 16.59 4.44
CA ALA A 251 -1.19 15.68 5.19
C ALA A 251 -1.98 14.61 5.95
N ILE A 252 -2.96 15.00 6.78
CA ILE A 252 -3.74 14.07 7.63
C ILE A 252 -4.97 13.49 6.92
N GLY A 253 -5.41 14.09 5.82
CA GLY A 253 -6.62 13.68 5.12
C GLY A 253 -6.35 12.64 4.03
N GLY A 254 -5.16 12.65 3.43
CA GLY A 254 -4.88 11.78 2.29
C GLY A 254 -3.42 11.40 2.01
N PHE A 255 -2.42 12.11 2.55
CA PHE A 255 -1.02 11.73 2.32
C PHE A 255 -0.50 10.73 3.36
N PHE A 256 -0.47 11.08 4.65
CA PHE A 256 0.00 10.16 5.71
C PHE A 256 -1.08 9.21 6.21
N ILE A 257 -2.33 9.51 5.89
CA ILE A 257 -3.51 8.76 6.30
C ILE A 257 -4.31 8.41 5.05
N ILE A 258 -4.84 7.20 5.01
CA ILE A 258 -5.61 6.70 3.88
C ILE A 258 -6.93 7.48 3.80
N PRO A 259 -7.24 8.09 2.64
CA PRO A 259 -8.51 8.81 2.44
C PRO A 259 -9.70 7.95 2.83
N SER A 260 -10.51 8.44 3.77
CA SER A 260 -11.73 7.77 4.23
C SER A 260 -12.67 8.78 4.87
N LYS A 261 -13.92 8.39 5.10
CA LYS A 261 -14.84 9.20 5.92
C LYS A 261 -14.26 9.63 7.27
N TRP A 262 -13.39 8.81 7.87
CA TRP A 262 -12.74 9.11 9.14
C TRP A 262 -11.61 10.12 8.98
N SER A 263 -10.79 10.03 7.92
CA SER A 263 -9.74 11.04 7.69
C SER A 263 -10.35 12.41 7.42
N TYR A 264 -11.43 12.47 6.64
CA TYR A 264 -12.19 13.70 6.38
C TYR A 264 -12.79 14.29 7.66
N LEU A 265 -13.36 13.45 8.54
CA LEU A 265 -13.85 13.90 9.84
C LEU A 265 -12.72 14.51 10.68
N TRP A 266 -11.54 13.87 10.73
CA TRP A 266 -10.40 14.41 11.46
C TRP A 266 -9.85 15.70 10.87
N VAL A 267 -9.92 15.90 9.56
CA VAL A 267 -9.60 17.20 8.94
C VAL A 267 -10.51 18.29 9.49
N ILE A 268 -11.82 18.07 9.52
CA ILE A 268 -12.80 19.03 10.06
C ILE A 268 -12.55 19.35 11.54
N LEU A 269 -12.03 18.39 12.31
CA LEU A 269 -11.74 18.57 13.74
C LEU A 269 -10.39 19.25 14.00
N LEU A 270 -9.34 18.95 13.21
CA LEU A 270 -7.97 19.40 13.49
C LEU A 270 -7.59 20.71 12.79
N THR A 271 -8.23 21.09 11.67
CA THR A 271 -7.93 22.41 11.07
C THR A 271 -8.40 23.59 11.93
N PRO A 272 -9.53 23.52 12.67
CA PRO A 272 -9.83 24.49 13.73
C PRO A 272 -8.77 24.55 14.83
N LEU A 273 -8.22 23.43 15.27
CA LEU A 273 -7.14 23.43 16.26
C LEU A 273 -5.88 24.16 15.74
N THR A 274 -5.63 24.06 14.43
CA THR A 274 -4.53 24.79 13.78
C THR A 274 -4.72 26.31 13.90
N SER A 275 -5.95 26.84 13.91
CA SER A 275 -6.17 28.28 14.05
C SER A 275 -5.78 28.81 15.43
N PHE A 276 -6.13 28.08 16.48
CA PHE A 276 -5.71 28.41 17.84
C PHE A 276 -4.20 28.46 17.97
N LEU A 277 -3.51 27.48 17.37
CA LEU A 277 -2.06 27.44 17.37
C LEU A 277 -1.48 28.62 16.61
N ILE A 278 -2.06 29.02 15.47
CA ILE A 278 -1.62 30.22 14.75
C ILE A 278 -1.72 31.46 15.66
N THR A 279 -2.87 31.74 16.24
CA THR A 279 -3.06 32.93 17.08
C THR A 279 -2.12 32.93 18.29
N SER A 280 -2.01 31.79 18.97
CA SER A 280 -1.18 31.65 20.17
C SER A 280 0.31 31.77 19.86
N THR A 281 0.79 31.06 18.84
CA THR A 281 2.21 31.11 18.46
C THR A 281 2.59 32.45 17.85
N SER A 282 1.68 33.12 17.14
CA SER A 282 1.94 34.46 16.61
C SER A 282 2.21 35.46 17.75
N GLY A 283 1.40 35.40 18.81
CA GLY A 283 1.64 36.22 20.01
C GLY A 283 2.98 35.93 20.68
N MET A 284 3.39 34.65 20.76
CA MET A 284 4.68 34.26 21.35
C MET A 284 5.88 34.72 20.51
N PHE A 285 5.82 34.57 19.19
CA PHE A 285 6.93 34.87 18.28
C PHE A 285 7.04 36.37 17.96
N ALA A 286 5.99 37.16 18.21
CA ALA A 286 6.01 38.61 18.06
C ALA A 286 7.14 39.27 18.86
N ALA A 287 7.45 38.77 20.07
CA ALA A 287 8.53 39.29 20.90
C ALA A 287 9.92 39.16 20.25
N SER A 288 10.11 38.13 19.41
CA SER A 288 11.35 37.91 18.65
C SER A 288 11.27 38.50 17.24
N GLN A 289 10.17 39.19 16.89
CA GLN A 289 9.87 39.70 15.54
C GLN A 289 10.00 38.60 14.47
N LEU A 290 9.55 37.38 14.78
CA LEU A 290 9.58 36.26 13.86
C LEU A 290 8.16 35.93 13.39
N SER A 291 8.04 35.60 12.11
CA SER A 291 6.82 34.98 11.59
C SER A 291 6.78 33.50 11.93
N ILE A 292 5.58 32.99 12.21
CA ILE A 292 5.36 31.57 12.58
C ILE A 292 5.49 30.60 11.39
N TYR A 293 5.33 31.11 10.17
CA TYR A 293 5.32 30.33 8.92
C TYR A 293 4.49 29.03 9.03
N SER A 294 5.12 27.88 8.78
CA SER A 294 4.48 26.56 8.77
C SER A 294 4.49 25.84 10.13
N LEU A 295 4.90 26.51 11.22
CA LEU A 295 4.99 25.90 12.54
C LEU A 295 3.67 25.24 13.01
N PRO A 296 2.49 25.90 12.91
CA PRO A 296 1.23 25.30 13.32
C PRO A 296 0.90 24.00 12.57
N PHE A 297 1.11 23.99 11.25
CA PHE A 297 0.96 22.79 10.42
C PHE A 297 1.86 21.64 10.92
N ASN A 298 3.14 21.91 11.15
CA ASN A 298 4.08 20.88 11.62
C ASN A 298 3.66 20.29 12.97
N LEU A 299 3.28 21.15 13.92
CA LEU A 299 2.87 20.71 15.26
C LEU A 299 1.64 19.81 15.22
N VAL A 300 0.58 20.21 14.50
CA VAL A 300 -0.67 19.44 14.43
C VAL A 300 -0.45 18.09 13.76
N VAL A 301 0.25 18.06 12.61
CA VAL A 301 0.47 16.83 11.87
C VAL A 301 1.32 15.84 12.67
N LEU A 302 2.45 16.29 13.22
CA LEU A 302 3.33 15.39 13.97
C LEU A 302 2.69 14.88 15.25
N MET A 303 2.04 15.76 16.01
CA MET A 303 1.33 15.37 17.21
C MET A 303 0.25 14.34 16.89
N PHE A 304 -0.55 14.58 15.85
CA PHE A 304 -1.61 13.66 15.48
C PHE A 304 -1.07 12.29 15.04
N LEU A 305 -0.08 12.26 14.13
CA LEU A 305 0.55 11.03 13.67
C LEU A 305 1.20 10.24 14.80
N TYR A 306 1.80 10.93 15.77
CA TYR A 306 2.40 10.29 16.94
C TYR A 306 1.33 9.65 17.84
N ILE A 307 0.25 10.38 18.15
CA ILE A 307 -0.87 9.87 18.95
C ILE A 307 -1.49 8.62 18.31
N LEU A 308 -1.60 8.57 16.98
CA LEU A 308 -2.21 7.43 16.29
C LEU A 308 -1.48 6.09 16.54
N LYS A 309 -0.19 6.13 16.92
CA LYS A 309 0.63 4.93 17.21
C LYS A 309 0.30 4.29 18.55
N PHE A 310 -0.32 5.02 19.48
CA PHE A 310 -0.64 4.53 20.83
C PHE A 310 -2.07 3.96 20.95
N ARG A 311 -2.77 3.80 19.83
CA ARG A 311 -4.16 3.30 19.84
C ARG A 311 -4.19 1.78 19.95
N GLU A 312 -4.77 1.28 21.04
CA GLU A 312 -5.05 -0.15 21.22
C GLU A 312 -6.39 -0.58 20.59
N ARG A 313 -7.37 0.34 20.58
CA ARG A 313 -8.71 0.12 20.00
C ARG A 313 -8.91 1.00 18.77
N HIS A 314 -9.66 0.50 17.79
CA HIS A 314 -9.96 1.22 16.54
C HIS A 314 -8.71 1.76 15.80
N TYR A 315 -7.59 1.06 15.86
CA TYR A 315 -6.32 1.46 15.25
C TYR A 315 -6.41 1.74 13.72
N ARG A 316 -7.48 1.28 13.06
CA ARG A 316 -7.74 1.45 11.62
C ARG A 316 -8.59 2.68 11.26
N LYS A 317 -9.06 3.48 12.22
CA LYS A 317 -9.99 4.60 11.96
C LYS A 317 -9.50 5.88 12.66
N PRO A 318 -8.69 6.74 12.01
CA PRO A 318 -8.17 6.65 10.65
C PRO A 318 -6.92 5.77 10.54
N GLU A 319 -6.68 5.25 9.34
CA GLU A 319 -5.57 4.35 9.04
C GLU A 319 -4.37 5.09 8.47
N ILE A 320 -3.17 4.72 8.93
CA ILE A 320 -1.90 5.31 8.47
C ILE A 320 -1.47 4.62 7.17
N VAL A 321 -0.93 5.40 6.24
CA VAL A 321 -0.30 4.89 5.02
C VAL A 321 1.02 4.21 5.38
N THR A 322 1.11 2.89 5.18
CA THR A 322 2.32 2.10 5.42
C THR A 322 3.26 2.14 4.21
N VAL A 323 2.70 2.01 2.99
CA VAL A 323 3.41 2.10 1.73
C VAL A 323 2.95 3.36 0.99
N GLN A 324 3.87 4.32 0.82
CA GLN A 324 3.54 5.64 0.28
C GLN A 324 3.71 5.69 -1.24
N HIS A 325 2.60 5.91 -1.96
CA HIS A 325 2.60 6.07 -3.42
C HIS A 325 2.65 7.53 -3.90
N PHE A 326 2.73 8.51 -2.99
CA PHE A 326 2.74 9.94 -3.31
C PHE A 326 1.52 10.38 -4.13
N SER A 327 0.37 9.75 -3.87
CA SER A 327 -0.95 10.11 -4.38
C SER A 327 -1.99 9.57 -3.40
N PRO A 328 -2.86 10.42 -2.84
CA PRO A 328 -3.95 9.98 -1.97
C PRO A 328 -4.87 8.93 -2.63
N GLU A 329 -5.20 9.10 -3.91
CA GLU A 329 -6.02 8.15 -4.67
C GLU A 329 -5.34 6.79 -4.79
N MET A 330 -4.05 6.77 -5.15
CA MET A 330 -3.31 5.51 -5.29
C MET A 330 -3.17 4.78 -3.95
N ASN A 331 -2.93 5.52 -2.86
CA ASN A 331 -2.91 4.97 -1.50
C ASN A 331 -4.26 4.33 -1.15
N PHE A 332 -5.37 4.99 -1.50
CA PHE A 332 -6.71 4.46 -1.29
C PHE A 332 -6.96 3.19 -2.11
N TYR A 333 -6.77 3.21 -3.44
CA TYR A 333 -7.11 2.06 -4.29
C TYR A 333 -6.23 0.84 -4.02
N THR A 334 -4.94 1.05 -3.77
CA THR A 334 -4.03 -0.07 -3.46
C THR A 334 -4.43 -0.72 -2.14
N LYS A 335 -4.82 0.08 -1.15
CA LYS A 335 -5.27 -0.44 0.14
C LYS A 335 -6.63 -1.13 0.04
N ASP A 336 -7.59 -0.51 -0.63
CA ASP A 336 -8.92 -1.09 -0.85
C ASP A 336 -8.81 -2.43 -1.59
N ASN A 337 -7.97 -2.49 -2.62
CA ASN A 337 -7.66 -3.73 -3.30
C ASN A 337 -7.02 -4.75 -2.36
N PHE A 338 -5.97 -4.38 -1.64
CA PHE A 338 -5.30 -5.28 -0.70
C PHE A 338 -6.28 -5.89 0.30
N ARG A 339 -7.24 -5.11 0.84
CA ARG A 339 -8.31 -5.57 1.74
C ARG A 339 -9.21 -6.64 1.17
N LYS A 340 -9.57 -6.48 -0.10
CA LYS A 340 -10.50 -7.38 -0.79
C LYS A 340 -9.81 -8.69 -1.16
N ARG A 341 -8.51 -8.62 -1.44
CA ARG A 341 -7.69 -9.76 -1.87
C ARG A 341 -7.08 -10.54 -0.72
N PHE A 342 -6.71 -9.85 0.36
CA PHE A 342 -5.97 -10.38 1.48
C PHE A 342 -6.58 -9.95 2.81
N ASP A 343 -6.73 -10.88 3.75
CA ASP A 343 -7.19 -10.54 5.10
C ASP A 343 -6.09 -9.75 5.81
N GLU A 344 -6.36 -8.47 6.11
CA GLU A 344 -5.38 -7.56 6.72
C GLU A 344 -4.94 -7.95 8.13
N ASN A 345 -5.60 -8.93 8.76
CA ASN A 345 -5.19 -9.47 10.06
C ASN A 345 -4.15 -10.59 9.92
N VAL A 346 -3.87 -11.05 8.70
CA VAL A 346 -2.96 -12.14 8.43
C VAL A 346 -1.56 -11.58 8.18
N SER A 347 -0.64 -11.95 9.05
CA SER A 347 0.79 -11.63 8.88
C SER A 347 1.55 -12.78 8.20
N ILE A 348 1.13 -14.02 8.46
CA ILE A 348 1.65 -15.26 7.91
C ILE A 348 0.50 -16.14 7.42
N ASN A 349 0.62 -16.73 6.23
CA ASN A 349 -0.38 -17.64 5.69
C ASN A 349 -0.29 -19.01 6.37
N ILE A 350 -1.27 -19.32 7.22
CA ILE A 350 -1.38 -20.60 7.93
C ILE A 350 -2.27 -21.54 7.11
N THR A 351 -1.73 -22.64 6.58
CA THR A 351 -2.48 -23.63 5.79
C THR A 351 -2.96 -24.79 6.65
N LEU A 352 -3.70 -25.74 6.07
CA LEU A 352 -4.16 -26.91 6.80
C LEU A 352 -2.98 -27.83 7.17
N PRO A 353 -2.91 -28.32 8.42
CA PRO A 353 -1.79 -29.14 8.92
C PRO A 353 -1.92 -30.63 8.56
N PHE A 354 -2.50 -30.97 7.41
CA PHE A 354 -2.72 -32.36 7.01
C PHE A 354 -2.86 -32.51 5.48
N TRP A 355 -2.72 -33.73 4.99
CA TRP A 355 -3.06 -34.10 3.62
C TRP A 355 -4.47 -34.69 3.52
N GLY A 356 -5.06 -34.58 2.33
CA GLY A 356 -6.40 -35.12 2.04
C GLY A 356 -7.52 -34.29 2.64
N GLU A 357 -8.72 -34.87 2.58
CA GLU A 357 -9.96 -34.24 3.04
C GLU A 357 -10.22 -34.57 4.50
N TRP A 358 -10.48 -33.54 5.30
CA TRP A 358 -10.84 -33.66 6.70
C TRP A 358 -12.11 -32.85 6.97
N THR A 359 -12.93 -33.34 7.88
CA THR A 359 -14.16 -32.69 8.34
C THR A 359 -13.87 -31.89 9.60
N VAL A 360 -14.36 -30.66 9.65
CA VAL A 360 -14.37 -29.85 10.87
C VAL A 360 -15.45 -30.39 11.81
N THR A 361 -15.07 -31.07 12.88
CA THR A 361 -16.04 -31.61 13.86
C THR A 361 -16.32 -30.65 15.00
N GLN A 362 -15.40 -29.70 15.24
CA GLN A 362 -15.64 -28.55 16.10
C GLN A 362 -14.94 -27.32 15.53
N GLY A 363 -15.64 -26.17 15.50
CA GLY A 363 -15.10 -24.92 15.00
C GLY A 363 -15.11 -23.81 16.06
N HIS A 364 -15.07 -22.57 15.58
CA HIS A 364 -15.16 -21.39 16.44
C HIS A 364 -16.46 -21.38 17.25
N ASP A 365 -16.37 -20.92 18.51
CA ASP A 365 -17.48 -20.83 19.46
C ASP A 365 -18.22 -22.18 19.67
N GLY A 366 -17.47 -23.27 19.67
CA GLY A 366 -18.00 -24.64 19.78
C GLY A 366 -18.74 -24.94 21.09
N GLU A 367 -19.62 -25.94 21.04
CA GLU A 367 -20.58 -26.22 22.12
C GLU A 367 -19.96 -26.75 23.41
N GLN A 368 -18.83 -27.45 23.33
CA GLN A 368 -18.23 -28.17 24.45
C GLN A 368 -16.97 -27.49 25.01
N THR A 369 -15.88 -27.50 24.23
CA THR A 369 -14.51 -27.13 24.64
C THR A 369 -14.02 -25.77 24.10
N HIS A 370 -14.47 -25.36 22.91
CA HIS A 370 -14.04 -24.11 22.24
C HIS A 370 -14.84 -22.90 22.71
N LYS A 371 -14.67 -22.52 23.99
CA LYS A 371 -15.36 -21.38 24.62
C LYS A 371 -14.38 -20.40 25.22
N ASN A 372 -14.86 -19.17 25.44
CA ASN A 372 -14.13 -18.10 26.09
C ASN A 372 -12.75 -17.87 25.44
N ASP A 373 -11.67 -18.10 26.19
CA ASP A 373 -10.30 -17.87 25.73
C ASP A 373 -9.86 -18.87 24.63
N TRP A 374 -10.53 -20.04 24.50
CA TRP A 374 -10.23 -21.06 23.50
C TRP A 374 -11.25 -21.15 22.36
N LYS A 375 -12.06 -20.09 22.18
CA LYS A 375 -13.15 -20.09 21.20
C LYS A 375 -12.73 -20.06 19.74
N HIS A 376 -11.47 -19.84 19.41
CA HIS A 376 -10.96 -19.75 18.03
C HIS A 376 -10.13 -20.98 17.61
N ALA A 377 -10.47 -22.16 18.14
CA ALA A 377 -9.83 -23.42 17.79
C ALA A 377 -10.68 -24.27 16.84
N TRP A 378 -10.05 -25.27 16.24
CA TRP A 378 -10.68 -26.28 15.39
C TRP A 378 -10.29 -27.68 15.83
N ASP A 379 -11.26 -28.59 15.74
CA ASP A 379 -11.02 -30.03 15.80
C ASP A 379 -11.34 -30.62 14.42
N PHE A 380 -10.42 -31.44 13.92
CA PHE A 380 -10.51 -32.08 12.61
C PHE A 380 -10.50 -33.60 12.72
N GLU A 381 -11.37 -34.25 11.97
CA GLU A 381 -11.45 -35.70 11.82
C GLU A 381 -11.52 -36.09 10.35
N ILE A 382 -11.26 -37.37 10.02
CA ILE A 382 -11.47 -37.90 8.67
C ILE A 382 -12.77 -38.68 8.66
N THR A 383 -13.62 -38.39 7.67
CA THR A 383 -14.92 -39.02 7.50
C THR A 383 -14.90 -39.90 6.25
N GLY A 384 -15.43 -41.11 6.33
CA GLY A 384 -15.65 -42.01 5.20
C GLY A 384 -16.81 -41.56 4.30
N GLU A 385 -16.98 -42.22 3.16
CA GLU A 385 -18.06 -41.92 2.20
C GLU A 385 -19.47 -42.06 2.79
N ASP A 386 -19.62 -42.86 3.83
CA ASP A 386 -20.86 -43.09 4.57
C ASP A 386 -21.14 -42.06 5.67
N GLY A 387 -20.25 -41.07 5.85
CA GLY A 387 -20.36 -40.07 6.91
C GLY A 387 -19.84 -40.55 8.28
N ILE A 388 -19.19 -41.73 8.34
CA ILE A 388 -18.68 -42.33 9.59
C ILE A 388 -17.18 -42.04 9.72
N TYR A 389 -16.70 -41.76 10.94
CA TYR A 389 -15.31 -41.37 11.22
C TYR A 389 -14.34 -42.55 11.38
N HIS A 390 -14.85 -43.77 11.33
CA HIS A 390 -14.09 -44.99 11.56
C HIS A 390 -14.54 -46.09 10.60
N SER A 391 -13.65 -47.06 10.40
CA SER A 391 -13.99 -48.35 9.81
C SER A 391 -14.41 -49.33 10.91
N GLY A 392 -15.10 -50.42 10.54
CA GLY A 392 -15.40 -51.50 11.49
C GLY A 392 -16.22 -51.07 12.71
N SER A 393 -15.75 -51.44 13.90
CA SER A 393 -16.53 -51.33 15.15
C SER A 393 -16.46 -49.97 15.86
N GLY A 394 -15.39 -49.20 15.59
CA GLY A 394 -15.13 -47.92 16.26
C GLY A 394 -14.75 -48.06 17.73
N THR A 395 -14.25 -49.24 18.14
CA THR A 395 -13.92 -49.52 19.56
C THR A 395 -12.43 -49.40 19.87
N GLU A 396 -11.58 -49.47 18.85
CA GLU A 396 -10.14 -49.29 18.94
C GLU A 396 -9.71 -47.98 18.24
N ALA A 397 -8.60 -47.38 18.65
CA ALA A 397 -8.10 -46.16 18.02
C ALA A 397 -7.75 -46.35 16.54
N GLU A 398 -7.25 -47.54 16.19
CA GLU A 398 -6.91 -47.95 14.82
C GLU A 398 -8.13 -48.03 13.89
N ASP A 399 -9.35 -48.11 14.42
CA ASP A 399 -10.56 -48.11 13.61
C ASP A 399 -10.79 -46.71 12.97
N PHE A 400 -10.35 -45.63 13.62
CA PHE A 400 -10.59 -44.25 13.19
C PHE A 400 -9.66 -43.82 12.04
N TYR A 401 -10.23 -43.24 10.99
CA TYR A 401 -9.49 -42.92 9.77
C TYR A 401 -8.37 -41.91 9.97
N CYS A 402 -8.50 -41.00 10.94
CA CYS A 402 -7.50 -39.99 11.25
C CYS A 402 -6.34 -40.51 12.12
N PHE A 403 -6.50 -41.63 12.85
CA PHE A 403 -5.45 -42.15 13.72
C PHE A 403 -4.22 -42.59 12.90
N ASN A 404 -3.02 -42.35 13.42
CA ASN A 404 -1.74 -42.57 12.72
C ASN A 404 -1.54 -41.78 11.41
N LYS A 405 -2.42 -40.83 11.07
CA LYS A 405 -2.20 -39.97 9.90
C LYS A 405 -1.14 -38.91 10.18
N PRO A 406 -0.27 -38.61 9.20
CA PRO A 406 0.77 -37.59 9.37
C PRO A 406 0.16 -36.19 9.46
N LEU A 407 0.72 -35.39 10.36
CA LEU A 407 0.36 -33.99 10.59
C LEU A 407 1.53 -33.09 10.21
N LEU A 408 1.22 -31.96 9.61
CA LEU A 408 2.17 -31.14 8.87
C LEU A 408 2.36 -29.77 9.53
N ALA A 409 3.52 -29.17 9.29
CA ALA A 409 3.76 -27.77 9.59
C ALA A 409 2.80 -26.89 8.76
N PRO A 410 1.93 -26.08 9.40
CA PRO A 410 0.95 -25.27 8.69
C PRO A 410 1.57 -24.02 8.04
N ALA A 411 2.77 -23.62 8.48
CA ALA A 411 3.57 -22.56 7.91
C ALA A 411 5.04 -22.74 8.31
N ASP A 412 5.92 -21.99 7.65
CA ASP A 412 7.33 -21.88 8.02
C ASP A 412 7.50 -21.32 9.44
N GLY A 413 8.37 -21.90 10.26
CA GLY A 413 8.55 -21.44 11.64
C GLY A 413 9.56 -22.24 12.45
N TRP A 414 9.75 -21.81 13.70
CA TRP A 414 10.61 -22.47 14.68
C TRP A 414 9.76 -23.29 15.65
N VAL A 415 10.13 -24.53 15.89
CA VAL A 415 9.48 -25.37 16.92
C VAL A 415 9.82 -24.79 18.29
N GLU A 416 8.82 -24.18 18.92
CA GLU A 416 8.95 -23.47 20.20
C GLU A 416 8.90 -24.45 21.38
N ASP A 417 7.98 -25.42 21.34
CA ASP A 417 7.83 -26.41 22.39
C ASP A 417 7.22 -27.72 21.90
N ILE A 418 7.57 -28.83 22.57
CA ILE A 418 7.01 -30.16 22.37
C ILE A 418 6.71 -30.76 23.73
N LEU A 419 5.48 -31.27 23.90
CA LEU A 419 5.10 -32.17 24.98
C LEU A 419 4.88 -33.56 24.39
N ASP A 420 5.54 -34.57 24.95
CA ASP A 420 5.43 -35.97 24.55
C ASP A 420 5.39 -36.88 25.80
N GLY A 421 5.06 -38.15 25.61
CA GLY A 421 5.07 -39.18 26.65
C GLY A 421 3.70 -39.54 27.23
N VAL A 422 2.63 -38.85 26.81
CA VAL A 422 1.24 -39.14 27.21
C VAL A 422 0.68 -40.26 26.34
N ASP A 423 0.24 -41.36 26.95
CA ASP A 423 -0.36 -42.48 26.20
C ASP A 423 -1.71 -42.09 25.58
N ASP A 424 -2.06 -42.74 24.47
CA ASP A 424 -3.37 -42.58 23.82
C ASP A 424 -4.48 -43.19 24.69
N ASN A 425 -5.63 -42.52 24.77
CA ASN A 425 -6.77 -43.01 25.54
C ASN A 425 -7.45 -44.19 24.82
N ALA A 426 -8.02 -45.11 25.61
CA ALA A 426 -9.06 -46.00 25.09
C ALA A 426 -10.25 -45.18 24.57
N ILE A 427 -10.97 -45.70 23.57
CA ILE A 427 -12.11 -44.98 22.99
C ILE A 427 -13.19 -44.73 24.04
N GLY A 428 -13.63 -43.48 24.14
CA GLY A 428 -14.60 -42.98 25.11
C GLY A 428 -13.99 -42.40 26.40
N GLU A 429 -12.72 -42.71 26.70
CA GLU A 429 -12.02 -42.22 27.88
C GLU A 429 -11.27 -40.91 27.61
N VAL A 430 -10.95 -40.15 28.67
CA VAL A 430 -10.20 -38.89 28.56
C VAL A 430 -9.21 -38.71 29.71
N ASN A 431 -8.05 -38.14 29.43
CA ASN A 431 -7.07 -37.72 30.43
C ASN A 431 -7.22 -36.22 30.72
N LEU A 432 -7.88 -35.89 31.83
CA LEU A 432 -8.12 -34.50 32.26
C LEU A 432 -6.92 -33.86 32.96
N ASP A 433 -6.02 -34.66 33.55
CA ASP A 433 -4.81 -34.16 34.22
C ASP A 433 -3.81 -33.61 33.19
N GLN A 434 -3.66 -34.31 32.06
CA GLN A 434 -2.84 -33.90 30.93
C GLN A 434 -3.73 -33.47 29.75
N ASN A 435 -4.60 -32.48 30.00
CA ASN A 435 -5.67 -32.05 29.10
C ASN A 435 -5.27 -31.89 27.60
N TRP A 436 -4.08 -31.38 27.31
CA TRP A 436 -3.62 -31.14 25.93
C TRP A 436 -2.95 -32.35 25.26
N GLY A 437 -2.65 -33.41 26.02
CA GLY A 437 -1.94 -34.58 25.53
C GLY A 437 -0.56 -34.24 24.96
N ASN A 438 -0.09 -35.06 24.03
CA ASN A 438 1.12 -34.75 23.28
C ASN A 438 0.83 -33.57 22.33
N THR A 439 1.70 -32.57 22.33
CA THR A 439 1.45 -31.25 21.71
C THR A 439 2.73 -30.69 21.10
N ILE A 440 2.61 -29.97 19.98
CA ILE A 440 3.69 -29.14 19.41
C ILE A 440 3.22 -27.70 19.24
N ILE A 441 4.12 -26.75 19.55
CA ILE A 441 3.94 -25.32 19.33
C ILE A 441 5.00 -24.83 18.34
N ILE A 442 4.57 -24.10 17.32
CA ILE A 442 5.46 -23.54 16.29
C ILE A 442 5.29 -22.03 16.27
N LYS A 443 6.41 -21.30 16.32
CA LYS A 443 6.48 -19.85 16.21
C LYS A 443 6.68 -19.43 14.75
N HIS A 444 5.75 -18.66 14.21
CA HIS A 444 5.84 -18.15 12.83
C HIS A 444 6.22 -16.67 12.77
N ALA A 445 5.65 -15.86 13.66
CA ALA A 445 5.94 -14.43 13.78
C ALA A 445 5.68 -13.95 15.21
N ASP A 446 5.96 -12.67 15.48
CA ASP A 446 5.58 -12.07 16.75
C ASP A 446 4.07 -12.19 16.97
N LYS A 447 3.68 -12.82 18.08
CA LYS A 447 2.29 -13.11 18.47
C LYS A 447 1.52 -14.03 17.52
N VAL A 448 2.21 -14.82 16.70
CA VAL A 448 1.57 -15.83 15.84
C VAL A 448 2.27 -17.17 16.03
N TYR A 449 1.64 -18.02 16.84
CA TYR A 449 2.05 -19.39 17.10
C TYR A 449 0.91 -20.35 16.71
N THR A 450 1.23 -21.50 16.14
CA THR A 450 0.26 -22.59 15.97
C THR A 450 0.50 -23.69 16.98
N LYS A 451 -0.58 -24.26 17.52
CA LYS A 451 -0.53 -25.41 18.43
C LYS A 451 -1.33 -26.55 17.84
N LEU A 452 -0.72 -27.73 17.79
CA LEU A 452 -1.37 -29.00 17.44
C LEU A 452 -1.33 -29.90 18.67
N SER A 453 -2.47 -30.47 19.06
CA SER A 453 -2.63 -31.29 20.28
C SER A 453 -3.31 -32.64 19.99
N HIS A 454 -3.37 -33.50 21.00
CA HIS A 454 -3.87 -34.88 20.91
C HIS A 454 -3.02 -35.78 19.98
N LEU A 455 -1.72 -35.49 19.88
CA LEU A 455 -0.79 -36.21 19.02
C LEU A 455 -0.45 -37.59 19.59
N LYS A 456 0.01 -38.50 18.71
CA LYS A 456 0.44 -39.84 19.12
C LYS A 456 1.79 -39.79 19.84
N LYS A 457 1.90 -40.54 20.93
CA LYS A 457 3.14 -40.68 21.70
C LYS A 457 4.30 -41.20 20.85
N ASP A 458 5.51 -40.69 21.09
CA ASP A 458 6.75 -41.11 20.43
C ASP A 458 6.71 -40.98 18.89
N SER A 459 5.85 -40.09 18.36
CA SER A 459 5.61 -39.95 16.91
C SER A 459 6.27 -38.73 16.27
N PHE A 460 6.80 -37.80 17.06
CA PHE A 460 7.43 -36.57 16.58
C PHE A 460 8.63 -36.86 15.68
N LYS A 461 8.72 -36.13 14.56
CA LYS A 461 9.82 -36.19 13.59
C LYS A 461 10.77 -35.00 13.69
N VAL A 462 10.45 -34.05 14.55
CA VAL A 462 11.18 -32.79 14.78
C VAL A 462 11.41 -32.60 16.28
N GLY A 463 12.42 -31.79 16.61
CA GLY A 463 12.77 -31.41 17.98
C GLY A 463 12.51 -29.94 18.28
N LYS A 464 12.51 -29.60 19.58
CA LYS A 464 12.44 -28.21 20.04
C LYS A 464 13.66 -27.43 19.51
N GLY A 465 13.40 -26.26 18.92
CA GLY A 465 14.41 -25.40 18.31
C GLY A 465 14.66 -25.68 16.81
N ASP A 466 14.04 -26.69 16.22
CA ASP A 466 14.17 -26.94 14.77
C ASP A 466 13.40 -25.89 13.96
N TYR A 467 13.92 -25.54 12.79
CA TYR A 467 13.17 -24.77 11.79
C TYR A 467 12.46 -25.72 10.84
N VAL A 468 11.14 -25.58 10.74
CA VAL A 468 10.29 -26.36 9.84
C VAL A 468 9.77 -25.48 8.71
N LYS A 469 9.63 -26.07 7.52
CA LYS A 469 8.95 -25.46 6.38
C LYS A 469 7.51 -25.95 6.31
N ARG A 470 6.63 -25.12 5.75
CA ARG A 470 5.24 -25.55 5.48
C ARG A 470 5.24 -26.89 4.74
N GLY A 471 4.45 -27.83 5.25
CA GLY A 471 4.30 -29.16 4.68
C GLY A 471 5.27 -30.22 5.23
N ASP A 472 6.26 -29.83 6.04
CA ASP A 472 7.11 -30.79 6.75
C ASP A 472 6.27 -31.64 7.72
N VAL A 473 6.53 -32.95 7.78
CA VAL A 473 5.84 -33.86 8.71
C VAL A 473 6.34 -33.61 10.13
N LEU A 474 5.42 -33.30 11.04
CA LEU A 474 5.71 -32.99 12.45
C LEU A 474 5.58 -34.22 13.35
N ALA A 475 4.43 -34.89 13.27
CA ALA A 475 4.03 -35.98 14.15
C ALA A 475 2.87 -36.78 13.52
N LEU A 476 2.34 -37.77 14.23
CA LEU A 476 1.14 -38.50 13.84
C LEU A 476 -0.05 -38.09 14.71
N CYS A 477 -1.25 -38.10 14.12
CA CYS A 477 -2.51 -37.93 14.84
C CYS A 477 -2.71 -39.10 15.82
N GLY A 478 -3.09 -38.78 17.06
CA GLY A 478 -3.27 -39.73 18.16
C GLY A 478 -4.63 -39.56 18.84
N ASN A 479 -4.69 -39.96 20.10
CA ASN A 479 -5.85 -39.85 20.97
C ASN A 479 -5.43 -39.53 22.42
N SER A 480 -4.35 -38.77 22.61
CA SER A 480 -3.81 -38.44 23.95
C SER A 480 -4.49 -37.22 24.59
N GLY A 481 -4.50 -37.12 25.92
CA GLY A 481 -5.05 -35.97 26.64
C GLY A 481 -6.57 -35.96 26.75
N ARG A 482 -7.24 -34.80 26.67
CA ARG A 482 -8.71 -34.69 26.71
C ARG A 482 -9.32 -35.00 25.33
N SER A 483 -9.10 -36.23 24.86
CA SER A 483 -9.55 -36.70 23.56
C SER A 483 -10.31 -38.03 23.71
N PRO A 484 -11.65 -38.05 23.55
CA PRO A 484 -12.45 -39.27 23.69
C PRO A 484 -12.36 -40.19 22.46
N LYS A 485 -11.95 -39.66 21.31
CA LYS A 485 -11.73 -40.39 20.06
C LYS A 485 -10.65 -39.66 19.25
N PRO A 486 -9.88 -40.36 18.40
CA PRO A 486 -8.84 -39.73 17.59
C PRO A 486 -9.34 -38.52 16.81
N HIS A 487 -8.65 -37.39 16.96
CA HIS A 487 -8.90 -36.15 16.20
C HIS A 487 -7.68 -35.22 16.34
N LEU A 488 -7.58 -34.23 15.45
CA LEU A 488 -6.58 -33.18 15.56
C LEU A 488 -7.21 -31.93 16.16
N HIS A 489 -6.73 -31.50 17.32
CA HIS A 489 -6.98 -30.14 17.82
C HIS A 489 -5.94 -29.16 17.27
N PHE A 490 -6.40 -28.07 16.68
CA PHE A 490 -5.58 -27.03 16.06
C PHE A 490 -6.02 -25.64 16.52
N GLN A 491 -5.06 -24.80 16.87
CA GLN A 491 -5.33 -23.40 17.17
C GLN A 491 -4.16 -22.47 16.82
N VAL A 492 -4.49 -21.19 16.65
CA VAL A 492 -3.51 -20.10 16.62
C VAL A 492 -3.58 -19.34 17.94
N GLN A 493 -2.42 -18.99 18.52
CA GLN A 493 -2.29 -18.33 19.81
C GLN A 493 -1.20 -17.24 19.79
N ALA A 494 -1.28 -16.30 20.74
CA ALA A 494 -0.37 -15.15 20.82
C ALA A 494 0.91 -15.43 21.62
N ASP A 495 0.88 -16.45 22.48
CA ASP A 495 1.95 -16.75 23.45
C ASP A 495 2.52 -18.16 23.21
N PRO A 496 3.77 -18.43 23.62
CA PRO A 496 4.47 -19.68 23.31
C PRO A 496 4.06 -20.88 24.18
N TYR A 497 3.14 -20.71 25.13
CA TYR A 497 2.86 -21.71 26.16
C TYR A 497 1.68 -22.62 25.81
N VAL A 498 1.75 -23.88 26.24
CA VAL A 498 0.62 -24.80 26.16
C VAL A 498 -0.54 -24.28 27.03
N GLY A 499 -1.73 -24.20 26.44
CA GLY A 499 -2.93 -23.66 27.10
C GLY A 499 -3.18 -22.17 26.90
N SER A 500 -2.33 -21.46 26.15
CA SER A 500 -2.52 -20.04 25.84
C SER A 500 -3.86 -19.75 25.15
N PRO A 501 -4.47 -18.57 25.37
CA PRO A 501 -5.67 -18.13 24.68
C PRO A 501 -5.49 -18.13 23.16
N THR A 502 -6.56 -18.52 22.48
CA THR A 502 -6.67 -18.48 21.03
C THR A 502 -6.84 -17.06 20.51
N ILE A 503 -6.34 -16.80 19.31
CA ILE A 503 -6.59 -15.55 18.58
C ILE A 503 -7.42 -15.84 17.34
N ASP A 504 -8.28 -14.90 16.94
CA ASP A 504 -9.06 -15.01 15.71
C ASP A 504 -8.14 -14.88 14.50
N TYR A 505 -7.80 -16.00 13.87
CA TYR A 505 -6.84 -16.09 12.78
C TYR A 505 -7.35 -17.04 11.68
N PRO A 506 -7.48 -16.62 10.41
CA PRO A 506 -8.04 -17.47 9.37
C PRO A 506 -7.06 -18.54 8.88
N ILE A 507 -7.61 -19.61 8.30
CA ILE A 507 -6.86 -20.59 7.50
C ILE A 507 -6.77 -20.09 6.06
N ALA A 508 -5.55 -20.11 5.53
CA ALA A 508 -5.22 -19.65 4.19
C ALA A 508 -5.27 -20.79 3.17
N PHE A 509 -5.74 -20.49 1.96
CA PHE A 509 -5.65 -21.32 0.75
C PHE A 509 -6.09 -22.79 0.93
N HIS A 510 -7.39 -23.03 1.06
CA HIS A 510 -7.94 -24.39 1.12
C HIS A 510 -9.14 -24.54 0.19
N ILE A 511 -9.44 -25.78 -0.15
CA ILE A 511 -10.65 -26.15 -0.87
C ILE A 511 -11.72 -26.51 0.15
N LEU A 512 -12.90 -25.92 -0.03
CA LEU A 512 -14.14 -26.34 0.61
C LEU A 512 -14.89 -27.26 -0.36
N ASN A 513 -15.07 -28.51 0.03
CA ASN A 513 -15.72 -29.55 -0.77
C ASN A 513 -17.23 -29.56 -0.49
N GLU A 514 -18.02 -29.04 -1.42
CA GLU A 514 -19.49 -28.97 -1.35
C GLU A 514 -20.09 -29.86 -2.45
N ILE A 515 -20.22 -31.16 -2.21
CA ILE A 515 -20.70 -32.13 -3.22
C ILE A 515 -21.97 -31.62 -3.94
N PRO A 516 -21.99 -31.49 -5.29
CA PRO A 516 -21.01 -32.00 -6.28
C PRO A 516 -19.92 -31.00 -6.72
N SER A 517 -19.81 -29.84 -6.08
CA SER A 517 -18.89 -28.75 -6.41
C SER A 517 -17.77 -28.58 -5.38
N CYS A 518 -16.83 -27.69 -5.67
CA CYS A 518 -15.86 -27.24 -4.68
C CYS A 518 -15.63 -25.73 -4.82
N LYS A 519 -15.11 -25.13 -3.76
CA LYS A 519 -14.80 -23.71 -3.72
C LYS A 519 -13.42 -23.48 -3.14
N LEU A 520 -12.64 -22.61 -3.79
CA LEU A 520 -11.37 -22.15 -3.26
C LEU A 520 -11.61 -21.02 -2.24
N GLU A 521 -11.24 -21.26 -1.00
CA GLU A 521 -11.23 -20.27 0.07
C GLU A 521 -9.83 -19.70 0.28
N THR A 522 -9.72 -18.37 0.23
CA THR A 522 -8.41 -17.70 0.35
C THR A 522 -8.02 -17.51 1.80
N TYR A 523 -8.94 -16.96 2.60
CA TYR A 523 -8.83 -16.76 4.03
C TYR A 523 -10.22 -17.00 4.60
N SER A 524 -10.40 -18.11 5.30
CA SER A 524 -11.68 -18.43 5.90
C SER A 524 -11.50 -18.96 7.31
N ARG A 525 -12.61 -19.04 8.05
CA ARG A 525 -12.68 -19.70 9.35
C ARG A 525 -13.65 -20.86 9.14
N PRO A 526 -13.16 -22.08 8.83
CA PRO A 526 -14.01 -23.21 8.52
C PRO A 526 -15.04 -23.46 9.63
N LYS A 527 -16.27 -23.73 9.22
CA LYS A 527 -17.40 -24.00 10.09
C LYS A 527 -17.51 -25.50 10.37
N ILE A 528 -18.25 -25.84 11.42
CA ILE A 528 -18.58 -27.23 11.72
C ILE A 528 -19.25 -27.90 10.50
N TYR A 529 -18.85 -29.13 10.22
CA TYR A 529 -19.21 -29.95 9.07
C TYR A 529 -18.64 -29.52 7.71
N ASP A 530 -17.83 -28.46 7.64
CA ASP A 530 -17.08 -28.18 6.43
C ASP A 530 -16.09 -29.33 6.17
N ILE A 531 -16.08 -29.84 4.93
CA ILE A 531 -15.08 -30.80 4.45
C ILE A 531 -14.03 -30.00 3.69
N ILE A 532 -12.80 -30.00 4.20
CA ILE A 532 -11.75 -29.14 3.69
C ILE A 532 -10.47 -29.91 3.38
N SER A 533 -9.72 -29.42 2.40
CA SER A 533 -8.42 -29.97 2.02
C SER A 533 -7.46 -28.87 1.57
N ASN A 534 -6.16 -29.16 1.64
CA ASN A 534 -5.17 -28.34 0.95
C ASN A 534 -5.38 -28.46 -0.57
N ILE A 535 -4.90 -27.47 -1.33
CA ILE A 535 -4.94 -27.52 -2.80
C ILE A 535 -4.12 -28.73 -3.28
N ASP A 536 -4.78 -29.64 -3.99
CA ASP A 536 -4.13 -30.78 -4.63
C ASP A 536 -3.39 -30.30 -5.87
N ILE A 537 -2.09 -30.55 -5.94
CA ILE A 537 -1.21 -29.93 -6.93
C ILE A 537 -1.23 -30.77 -8.20
N ASN A 538 -1.70 -30.17 -9.29
CA ASN A 538 -1.53 -30.73 -10.63
C ASN A 538 -0.15 -30.34 -11.17
N ASP A 539 0.68 -31.33 -11.51
CA ASP A 539 2.05 -31.11 -11.99
C ASP A 539 2.16 -30.20 -13.21
N SER A 540 1.23 -30.30 -14.17
CA SER A 540 1.24 -29.49 -15.39
C SER A 540 0.93 -28.03 -15.07
N LEU A 541 -0.11 -27.76 -14.27
CA LEU A 541 -0.47 -26.39 -13.86
C LEU A 541 0.61 -25.78 -12.96
N HIS A 542 1.13 -26.56 -12.02
CA HIS A 542 2.20 -26.11 -11.14
C HIS A 542 3.41 -25.68 -11.95
N LYS A 543 3.90 -26.49 -12.89
CA LYS A 543 5.04 -26.11 -13.75
C LYS A 543 4.72 -24.87 -14.61
N ALA A 544 3.49 -24.74 -15.10
CA ALA A 544 3.11 -23.62 -15.95
C ALA A 544 3.06 -22.27 -15.20
N PHE A 545 2.73 -22.28 -13.91
CA PHE A 545 2.60 -21.07 -13.08
C PHE A 545 3.72 -20.90 -12.05
N HIS A 546 4.68 -21.81 -12.00
CA HIS A 546 5.84 -21.73 -11.12
C HIS A 546 6.97 -20.95 -11.81
N PHE A 547 6.88 -19.62 -11.73
CA PHE A 547 7.86 -18.71 -12.31
C PHE A 547 9.10 -18.58 -11.41
N VAL A 548 10.27 -19.01 -11.89
CA VAL A 548 11.52 -19.02 -11.11
C VAL A 548 12.50 -17.96 -11.62
N PRO A 549 13.16 -17.16 -10.76
CA PRO A 549 14.18 -16.19 -11.18
C PRO A 549 15.23 -16.80 -12.12
N GLY A 550 15.49 -16.14 -13.24
CA GLY A 550 16.35 -16.62 -14.32
C GLY A 550 15.62 -17.37 -15.43
N GLN A 551 14.35 -17.75 -15.24
CA GLN A 551 13.54 -18.38 -16.28
C GLN A 551 13.27 -17.42 -17.44
N LYS A 552 13.50 -17.90 -18.65
CA LYS A 552 13.25 -17.20 -19.91
C LYS A 552 11.97 -17.73 -20.53
N ILE A 553 11.11 -16.83 -20.97
CA ILE A 553 9.82 -17.15 -21.57
C ILE A 553 9.72 -16.35 -22.88
N GLN A 554 9.33 -17.02 -23.96
CA GLN A 554 9.20 -16.39 -25.28
C GLN A 554 7.86 -16.74 -25.91
N PHE A 555 7.23 -15.73 -26.51
CA PHE A 555 6.01 -15.90 -27.29
C PHE A 555 6.14 -15.22 -28.65
N ARG A 556 5.57 -15.84 -29.68
CA ARG A 556 5.27 -15.22 -30.97
C ARG A 556 3.82 -14.76 -30.97
N LEU A 557 3.62 -13.46 -31.13
CA LEU A 557 2.32 -12.82 -31.23
C LEU A 557 1.88 -12.72 -32.69
N THR A 558 0.63 -13.08 -32.94
CA THR A 558 -0.07 -12.91 -34.21
C THR A 558 -1.37 -12.15 -33.94
N SER A 559 -1.55 -11.00 -34.59
CA SER A 559 -2.75 -10.18 -34.46
C SER A 559 -2.98 -9.33 -35.72
N ASP A 560 -4.22 -8.90 -35.94
CA ASP A 560 -4.55 -7.90 -36.97
C ASP A 560 -4.00 -6.51 -36.63
N ASP A 561 -3.70 -6.25 -35.35
CA ASP A 561 -3.03 -5.03 -34.89
C ASP A 561 -1.50 -5.24 -34.90
N GLU A 562 -0.79 -4.46 -35.71
CA GLU A 562 0.67 -4.52 -35.82
C GLU A 562 1.39 -4.35 -34.48
N LYS A 563 0.76 -3.66 -33.50
CA LYS A 563 1.34 -3.50 -32.15
C LYS A 563 1.48 -4.82 -31.38
N TYR A 564 0.64 -5.80 -31.69
CA TYR A 564 0.64 -7.12 -31.08
C TYR A 564 1.09 -8.19 -32.07
N SER A 565 2.11 -7.86 -32.87
CA SER A 565 2.73 -8.77 -33.82
C SER A 565 4.24 -8.83 -33.57
N GLY A 566 4.80 -10.04 -33.63
CA GLY A 566 6.24 -10.27 -33.46
C GLY A 566 6.60 -11.09 -32.22
N GLN A 567 7.88 -11.06 -31.82
CA GLN A 567 8.38 -11.84 -30.69
C GLN A 567 8.43 -11.01 -29.41
N VAL A 568 7.97 -11.59 -28.31
CA VAL A 568 8.08 -11.03 -26.96
C VAL A 568 8.94 -11.93 -26.11
N LYS A 569 9.92 -11.31 -25.43
CA LYS A 569 10.93 -11.96 -24.59
C LYS A 569 10.74 -11.51 -23.15
N LEU A 570 10.39 -12.44 -22.28
CA LEU A 570 10.12 -12.20 -20.87
C LEU A 570 11.17 -12.91 -20.01
N LEU A 571 11.66 -12.23 -18.98
CA LEU A 571 12.64 -12.76 -18.04
C LEU A 571 12.14 -12.61 -16.61
N VAL A 572 12.08 -13.73 -15.87
CA VAL A 572 11.73 -13.73 -14.46
C VAL A 572 12.94 -13.26 -13.64
N LYS A 573 12.74 -12.28 -12.77
CA LYS A 573 13.77 -11.65 -11.93
C LYS A 573 13.30 -11.55 -10.48
N ALA A 574 14.25 -11.32 -9.58
CA ALA A 574 13.99 -10.93 -8.21
C ALA A 574 14.71 -9.61 -7.90
N ASP A 575 14.09 -8.76 -7.08
CA ASP A 575 14.74 -7.55 -6.58
C ASP A 575 15.66 -7.85 -5.38
N PRO A 576 16.43 -6.86 -4.87
CA PRO A 576 17.29 -7.06 -3.70
C PRO A 576 16.56 -7.44 -2.40
N TYR A 577 15.22 -7.37 -2.38
CA TYR A 577 14.37 -7.76 -1.26
C TYR A 577 13.67 -9.11 -1.51
N ASN A 578 14.11 -9.86 -2.53
CA ASN A 578 13.54 -11.14 -2.97
C ASN A 578 12.08 -11.07 -3.45
N ASN A 579 11.58 -9.90 -3.83
CA ASN A 579 10.30 -9.80 -4.52
C ASN A 579 10.47 -10.23 -5.98
N THR A 580 9.68 -11.20 -6.42
CA THR A 580 9.74 -11.76 -7.77
C THR A 580 8.86 -10.98 -8.75
N TYR A 581 9.37 -10.79 -9.97
CA TYR A 581 8.65 -10.14 -11.06
C TYR A 581 9.05 -10.69 -12.42
N ILE A 582 8.13 -10.63 -13.38
CA ILE A 582 8.40 -10.88 -14.80
C ILE A 582 8.76 -9.54 -15.44
N HIS A 583 9.84 -9.48 -16.21
CA HIS A 583 10.30 -8.29 -16.93
C HIS A 583 10.22 -8.52 -18.43
N ASP A 584 9.61 -7.59 -19.15
CA ASP A 584 9.68 -7.51 -20.61
C ASP A 584 11.02 -6.93 -21.07
N GLU A 585 11.87 -7.74 -21.70
CA GLU A 585 13.20 -7.34 -22.17
C GLU A 585 13.13 -6.35 -23.35
N GLY A 586 12.05 -6.36 -24.13
CA GLY A 586 11.81 -5.40 -25.21
C GLY A 586 11.29 -4.04 -24.72
N GLY A 587 10.90 -3.95 -23.45
CA GLY A 587 10.25 -2.78 -22.87
C GLY A 587 10.72 -2.46 -21.45
N ASN A 588 9.90 -1.69 -20.74
CA ASN A 588 10.14 -1.35 -19.34
C ASN A 588 8.97 -1.83 -18.45
N ALA A 589 8.23 -2.84 -18.92
CA ALA A 589 7.09 -3.42 -18.22
C ALA A 589 7.55 -4.48 -17.21
N LYS A 590 6.95 -4.47 -16.03
CA LYS A 590 7.21 -5.40 -14.93
C LYS A 590 5.90 -5.85 -14.29
N ALA A 591 5.73 -7.15 -14.11
CA ALA A 591 4.59 -7.74 -13.43
C ALA A 591 5.07 -8.49 -12.19
N TRP A 592 4.77 -7.96 -11.00
CA TRP A 592 5.17 -8.52 -9.72
C TRP A 592 4.19 -9.60 -9.28
N PHE A 593 4.69 -10.74 -8.82
CA PHE A 593 3.86 -11.88 -8.43
C PHE A 593 4.39 -12.57 -7.18
N ARG A 594 3.52 -13.37 -6.55
CA ARG A 594 3.88 -14.29 -5.47
C ARG A 594 3.31 -15.66 -5.76
N THR A 595 4.05 -16.70 -5.37
CA THR A 595 3.64 -18.09 -5.46
C THR A 595 3.71 -18.71 -4.06
N GLU A 596 2.59 -19.22 -3.58
CA GLU A 596 2.48 -19.79 -2.24
C GLU A 596 1.30 -20.78 -2.14
N ALA A 597 1.49 -21.92 -1.46
CA ALA A 597 0.44 -22.91 -1.17
C ALA A 597 -0.42 -23.29 -2.40
N GLY A 598 0.22 -23.54 -3.55
CA GLY A 598 -0.49 -23.89 -4.79
C GLY A 598 -1.13 -22.71 -5.54
N MET A 599 -1.00 -21.48 -5.02
CA MET A 599 -1.51 -20.26 -5.65
C MET A 599 -0.38 -19.45 -6.29
N THR A 600 -0.63 -18.90 -7.48
CA THR A 600 0.21 -17.84 -8.07
C THR A 600 -0.67 -16.63 -8.37
N TYR A 601 -0.33 -15.46 -7.83
CA TYR A 601 -1.10 -14.23 -8.03
C TYR A 601 -0.19 -13.03 -8.25
N PHE A 602 -0.61 -12.13 -9.14
CA PHE A 602 0.06 -10.86 -9.36
C PHE A 602 -0.35 -9.83 -8.30
N THR A 603 0.62 -9.07 -7.83
CA THR A 603 0.46 -8.05 -6.78
C THR A 603 0.52 -6.63 -7.33
N HIS A 604 1.32 -6.39 -8.37
CA HIS A 604 1.50 -5.07 -8.95
C HIS A 604 1.97 -5.13 -10.41
N PHE A 605 1.69 -4.08 -11.18
CA PHE A 605 2.17 -3.90 -12.54
C PHE A 605 2.75 -2.50 -12.73
N GLU A 606 3.93 -2.42 -13.35
CA GLU A 606 4.61 -1.18 -13.72
C GLU A 606 4.97 -1.18 -15.20
N GLY A 607 4.92 -0.02 -15.86
CA GLY A 607 5.36 0.15 -17.25
C GLY A 607 4.22 0.31 -18.25
N ASP A 608 4.45 -0.10 -19.50
CA ASP A 608 3.54 0.16 -20.60
C ASP A 608 2.31 -0.77 -20.57
N ARG A 609 1.12 -0.17 -20.54
CA ARG A 609 -0.18 -0.87 -20.57
C ARG A 609 -0.55 -1.40 -21.95
N HIS A 610 0.25 -1.12 -22.96
CA HIS A 610 0.10 -1.70 -24.30
C HIS A 610 1.05 -2.88 -24.53
N SER A 611 1.89 -3.24 -23.55
CA SER A 611 2.77 -4.42 -23.64
C SER A 611 1.99 -5.72 -23.55
N PHE A 612 2.51 -6.79 -24.16
CA PHE A 612 1.97 -8.14 -23.98
C PHE A 612 2.04 -8.59 -22.51
N LEU A 613 3.07 -8.20 -21.78
CA LEU A 613 3.20 -8.51 -20.35
C LEU A 613 2.03 -7.93 -19.54
N TYR A 614 1.48 -6.77 -19.92
CA TYR A 614 0.27 -6.24 -19.31
C TYR A 614 -0.93 -7.16 -19.54
N LEU A 615 -1.12 -7.67 -20.76
CA LEU A 615 -2.21 -8.60 -21.08
C LEU A 615 -2.04 -9.94 -20.35
N LEU A 616 -0.82 -10.46 -20.23
CA LEU A 616 -0.51 -11.64 -19.43
C LEU A 616 -0.85 -11.41 -17.94
N PHE A 617 -0.48 -10.25 -17.40
CA PHE A 617 -0.82 -9.84 -16.04
C PHE A 617 -2.34 -9.79 -15.80
N LEU A 618 -3.12 -9.33 -16.79
CA LEU A 618 -4.57 -9.34 -16.70
C LEU A 618 -5.11 -10.77 -16.72
N GLY A 619 -4.81 -11.55 -17.76
CA GLY A 619 -5.41 -12.87 -17.91
C GLY A 619 -4.99 -13.91 -16.86
N LEU A 620 -3.84 -13.72 -16.20
CA LEU A 620 -3.35 -14.59 -15.13
C LEU A 620 -3.25 -13.89 -13.78
N TYR A 621 -4.05 -12.84 -13.55
CA TYR A 621 -4.00 -12.02 -12.33
C TYR A 621 -4.00 -12.87 -11.04
N ARG A 622 -4.75 -13.98 -11.06
CA ARG A 622 -4.73 -15.01 -10.04
C ARG A 622 -4.91 -16.39 -10.68
N SER A 623 -4.10 -17.36 -10.28
CA SER A 623 -4.09 -18.73 -10.80
C SER A 623 -3.89 -19.75 -9.67
N VAL A 624 -4.45 -20.93 -9.84
CA VAL A 624 -4.35 -22.06 -8.90
C VAL A 624 -3.72 -23.24 -9.63
N SER A 625 -2.80 -23.91 -8.94
CA SER A 625 -2.04 -25.06 -9.47
C SER A 625 -2.78 -26.38 -9.33
N GLY A 626 -3.97 -26.38 -8.72
CA GLY A 626 -4.86 -27.53 -8.65
C GLY A 626 -5.90 -27.51 -9.76
N TYR A 627 -6.28 -28.69 -10.23
CA TYR A 627 -7.34 -28.86 -11.23
C TYR A 627 -8.60 -29.39 -10.55
N TYR A 628 -9.65 -28.58 -10.61
CA TYR A 628 -10.97 -28.93 -10.09
C TYR A 628 -11.99 -28.59 -11.18
N GLN A 629 -12.81 -29.57 -11.54
CA GLN A 629 -13.84 -29.36 -12.55
C GLN A 629 -14.83 -28.28 -12.07
N ASP A 630 -15.19 -27.35 -12.95
CA ASP A 630 -16.10 -26.24 -12.70
C ASP A 630 -15.69 -25.25 -11.59
N LEU A 631 -14.45 -25.35 -11.05
CA LEU A 631 -13.94 -24.38 -10.09
C LEU A 631 -13.77 -23.01 -10.76
N LYS A 632 -14.41 -22.01 -10.15
CA LYS A 632 -14.27 -20.60 -10.50
C LYS A 632 -13.50 -19.87 -9.41
N VAL A 633 -12.44 -19.17 -9.81
CA VAL A 633 -11.68 -18.30 -8.92
C VAL A 633 -11.99 -16.86 -9.26
N HIS A 634 -12.41 -16.11 -8.25
CA HIS A 634 -12.71 -14.68 -8.37
C HIS A 634 -11.65 -13.84 -7.67
N ASP A 635 -11.35 -12.67 -8.23
CA ASP A 635 -10.48 -11.65 -7.64
C ASP A 635 -10.95 -10.25 -8.10
N GLU A 636 -10.44 -9.17 -7.48
CA GLU A 636 -10.70 -7.79 -7.90
C GLU A 636 -9.37 -7.12 -8.28
N TYR A 637 -9.36 -6.42 -9.41
CA TYR A 637 -8.21 -5.66 -9.84
C TYR A 637 -8.11 -4.32 -9.11
N THR A 638 -6.88 -3.79 -9.01
CA THR A 638 -6.70 -2.40 -8.59
C THR A 638 -7.19 -1.45 -9.69
N LEU A 639 -8.21 -0.65 -9.41
CA LEU A 639 -8.86 0.25 -10.39
C LEU A 639 -7.88 1.19 -11.10
N SER A 640 -6.89 1.71 -10.39
CA SER A 640 -5.88 2.63 -10.94
C SER A 640 -4.98 1.98 -12.00
N ILE A 641 -4.88 0.65 -12.02
CA ILE A 641 -4.13 -0.13 -13.02
C ILE A 641 -4.98 -0.34 -14.28
N ILE A 642 -6.27 -0.64 -14.10
CA ILE A 642 -7.18 -1.01 -15.20
C ILE A 642 -7.78 0.21 -15.91
N ILE A 643 -8.28 1.17 -15.14
CA ILE A 643 -9.03 2.29 -15.67
C ILE A 643 -8.08 3.44 -16.03
N SER A 644 -8.36 4.12 -17.14
CA SER A 644 -7.59 5.27 -17.57
C SER A 644 -7.75 6.45 -16.61
N LYS A 645 -6.76 7.36 -16.57
CA LYS A 645 -6.83 8.56 -15.72
C LYS A 645 -8.09 9.40 -15.98
N ALA A 646 -8.55 9.48 -17.23
CA ALA A 646 -9.77 10.20 -17.59
C ALA A 646 -11.04 9.50 -17.07
N GLY A 647 -11.09 8.16 -17.13
CA GLY A 647 -12.21 7.37 -16.59
C GLY A 647 -12.31 7.42 -15.07
N MET A 648 -11.19 7.66 -14.39
CA MET A 648 -11.13 7.75 -12.92
C MET A 648 -11.58 9.10 -12.37
N ILE A 649 -11.66 10.18 -13.16
CA ILE A 649 -11.89 11.56 -12.66
C ILE A 649 -13.07 11.62 -11.68
N LEU A 650 -14.24 11.12 -12.08
CA LEU A 650 -15.44 11.16 -11.22
C LEU A 650 -15.31 10.24 -10.00
N GLN A 651 -14.72 9.06 -10.18
CA GLN A 651 -14.49 8.10 -9.11
C GLN A 651 -13.51 8.65 -8.07
N ASP A 652 -12.48 9.37 -8.50
CA ASP A 652 -11.47 9.95 -7.62
C ASP A 652 -12.05 11.01 -6.70
N PHE A 653 -13.11 11.75 -7.06
CA PHE A 653 -13.72 12.75 -6.16
C PHE A 653 -14.45 12.11 -4.97
N ILE A 654 -15.03 10.92 -5.17
CA ILE A 654 -15.90 10.27 -4.18
C ILE A 654 -15.33 8.98 -3.60
N ALA A 655 -14.15 8.54 -4.05
CA ALA A 655 -13.52 7.27 -3.66
C ALA A 655 -13.56 6.96 -2.15
N PRO A 656 -13.25 7.92 -1.24
CA PRO A 656 -13.27 7.66 0.21
C PRO A 656 -14.65 7.33 0.79
N PHE A 657 -15.72 7.64 0.05
CA PHE A 657 -17.10 7.53 0.47
C PHE A 657 -17.86 6.46 -0.31
N TYR A 658 -17.56 6.31 -1.60
CA TYR A 658 -18.25 5.40 -2.49
C TYR A 658 -17.41 5.02 -3.72
N THR A 659 -17.32 3.73 -3.98
CA THR A 659 -16.69 3.15 -5.18
C THR A 659 -17.79 2.59 -6.07
N PHE A 660 -18.00 3.19 -7.24
CA PHE A 660 -18.98 2.75 -8.24
C PHE A 660 -18.34 2.06 -9.44
N LEU A 661 -17.04 2.23 -9.64
CA LEU A 661 -16.27 1.49 -10.63
C LEU A 661 -15.74 0.21 -10.00
N HIS A 662 -15.95 -0.91 -10.67
CA HIS A 662 -15.41 -2.21 -10.27
C HIS A 662 -14.68 -2.84 -11.44
N ALA A 663 -13.62 -3.58 -11.15
CA ALA A 663 -12.87 -4.34 -12.13
C ALA A 663 -12.69 -5.75 -11.60
N ASP A 664 -13.53 -6.66 -12.09
CA ASP A 664 -13.63 -8.03 -11.62
C ASP A 664 -12.74 -8.95 -12.45
N PHE A 665 -12.08 -9.90 -11.80
CA PHE A 665 -11.35 -11.02 -12.39
C PHE A 665 -12.11 -12.32 -12.11
N GLU A 666 -12.26 -13.14 -13.14
CA GLU A 666 -12.72 -14.52 -13.01
C GLU A 666 -11.80 -15.41 -13.83
N ILE A 667 -11.50 -16.61 -13.32
CA ILE A 667 -10.86 -17.68 -14.10
C ILE A 667 -11.58 -19.00 -13.82
N GLU A 668 -11.84 -19.76 -14.89
CA GLU A 668 -12.51 -21.05 -14.87
C GLU A 668 -11.72 -22.10 -15.67
N PHE A 669 -11.83 -23.35 -15.25
CA PHE A 669 -11.26 -24.51 -15.94
C PHE A 669 -12.28 -25.05 -16.95
N LEU A 670 -11.90 -25.16 -18.23
CA LEU A 670 -12.82 -25.57 -19.30
C LEU A 670 -12.92 -27.10 -19.41
N LYS A 671 -11.78 -27.78 -19.63
CA LYS A 671 -11.68 -29.24 -19.70
C LYS A 671 -10.21 -29.68 -19.74
N MET A 672 -9.92 -30.84 -19.15
CA MET A 672 -8.66 -31.57 -19.32
C MET A 672 -8.85 -32.68 -20.37
N GLU A 673 -7.98 -32.72 -21.38
CA GLU A 673 -7.89 -33.86 -22.29
C GLU A 673 -6.96 -34.91 -21.67
N ASP A 674 -7.48 -36.09 -21.37
CA ASP A 674 -6.73 -37.19 -20.77
C ASP A 674 -5.80 -37.81 -21.82
N ASP A 675 -4.50 -37.61 -21.68
CA ASP A 675 -3.49 -38.47 -22.27
C ASP A 675 -2.44 -38.75 -21.20
N LEU A 676 -1.98 -40.00 -21.15
CA LEU A 676 -1.21 -40.63 -20.06
C LEU A 676 0.16 -39.97 -19.75
N SER A 677 0.48 -38.83 -20.39
CA SER A 677 1.77 -38.12 -20.30
C SER A 677 1.66 -36.62 -19.97
N GLY A 678 0.55 -36.16 -19.37
CA GLY A 678 0.40 -34.79 -18.89
C GLY A 678 -0.60 -33.97 -19.70
N GLY A 679 -1.87 -34.34 -19.56
CA GLY A 679 -3.01 -33.84 -20.33
C GLY A 679 -3.05 -32.33 -20.56
N LYS A 680 -3.58 -31.93 -21.72
CA LYS A 680 -3.80 -30.53 -22.08
C LYS A 680 -4.91 -29.96 -21.21
N ILE A 681 -4.66 -28.81 -20.60
CA ILE A 681 -5.63 -28.13 -19.73
C ILE A 681 -6.00 -26.79 -20.34
N GLY A 682 -7.27 -26.63 -20.68
CA GLY A 682 -7.82 -25.35 -21.13
C GLY A 682 -8.33 -24.50 -19.97
N LEU A 683 -7.91 -23.24 -19.91
CA LEU A 683 -8.36 -22.24 -18.95
C LEU A 683 -9.02 -21.07 -19.68
N ARG A 684 -10.00 -20.45 -19.04
CA ARG A 684 -10.58 -19.19 -19.50
C ARG A 684 -10.59 -18.19 -18.37
N SER A 685 -10.06 -16.99 -18.61
CA SER A 685 -10.16 -15.87 -17.70
C SER A 685 -10.92 -14.71 -18.34
N LEU A 686 -11.69 -13.99 -17.52
CA LEU A 686 -12.46 -12.83 -17.91
C LEU A 686 -12.13 -11.64 -17.01
N LEU A 687 -11.73 -10.53 -17.62
CA LEU A 687 -11.72 -9.22 -16.98
C LEU A 687 -13.03 -8.50 -17.31
N THR A 688 -13.75 -8.02 -16.30
CA THR A 688 -14.96 -7.21 -16.50
C THR A 688 -14.85 -5.88 -15.75
N VAL A 689 -14.94 -4.76 -16.47
CA VAL A 689 -15.01 -3.42 -15.87
C VAL A 689 -16.46 -2.96 -15.84
N ARG A 690 -16.97 -2.62 -14.66
CA ARG A 690 -18.36 -2.20 -14.43
C ARG A 690 -18.41 -0.79 -13.85
N ALA A 691 -19.44 -0.06 -14.24
CA ALA A 691 -19.85 1.20 -13.60
C ALA A 691 -21.25 1.01 -13.05
N GLY A 692 -21.37 0.78 -11.73
CA GLY A 692 -22.58 0.26 -11.11
C GLY A 692 -22.96 -1.09 -11.72
N LYS A 693 -24.18 -1.20 -12.27
CA LYS A 693 -24.66 -2.44 -12.90
C LYS A 693 -24.30 -2.57 -14.40
N ARG A 694 -23.69 -1.55 -15.02
CA ARG A 694 -23.40 -1.56 -16.46
C ARG A 694 -21.96 -2.00 -16.73
N ILE A 695 -21.79 -3.00 -17.59
CA ILE A 695 -20.47 -3.41 -18.10
C ILE A 695 -19.99 -2.33 -19.09
N ARG A 696 -18.77 -1.84 -18.88
CA ARG A 696 -18.11 -0.80 -19.69
C ARG A 696 -17.04 -1.38 -20.61
N ASN A 697 -16.34 -2.40 -20.14
CA ASN A 697 -15.30 -3.08 -20.89
C ASN A 697 -15.22 -4.53 -20.41
N ALA A 698 -14.85 -5.44 -21.30
CA ALA A 698 -14.53 -6.81 -20.95
C ALA A 698 -13.39 -7.31 -21.85
N ILE A 699 -12.50 -8.13 -21.30
CA ILE A 699 -11.44 -8.81 -22.06
C ILE A 699 -11.49 -10.28 -21.70
N ASP A 700 -11.58 -11.12 -22.73
CA ASP A 700 -11.61 -12.57 -22.60
C ASP A 700 -10.23 -13.14 -22.94
N PHE A 701 -9.75 -14.03 -22.07
CA PHE A 701 -8.48 -14.71 -22.21
C PHE A 701 -8.73 -16.21 -22.19
N ARG A 702 -8.08 -16.93 -23.10
CA ARG A 702 -8.04 -18.39 -23.08
C ARG A 702 -6.60 -18.86 -23.09
N PHE A 703 -6.27 -19.80 -22.22
CA PHE A 703 -4.94 -20.39 -22.13
C PHE A 703 -5.03 -21.89 -22.37
N ASP A 704 -4.15 -22.39 -23.22
CA ASP A 704 -3.95 -23.82 -23.39
C ASP A 704 -2.61 -24.20 -22.75
N ILE A 705 -2.69 -24.98 -21.67
CA ILE A 705 -1.53 -25.50 -20.95
C ILE A 705 -1.18 -26.87 -21.53
N ASP A 706 0.07 -27.03 -21.98
CA ASP A 706 0.60 -28.29 -22.50
C ASP A 706 2.04 -28.46 -22.01
N LYS A 707 2.45 -29.69 -21.69
CA LYS A 707 3.81 -30.04 -21.21
C LYS A 707 4.32 -29.15 -20.05
N GLY A 708 3.43 -28.73 -19.16
CA GLY A 708 3.79 -27.90 -18.01
C GLY A 708 4.15 -26.44 -18.32
N ARG A 709 3.64 -25.89 -19.43
CA ARG A 709 3.82 -24.48 -19.81
C ARG A 709 2.55 -23.92 -20.45
N ILE A 710 2.46 -22.60 -20.52
CA ILE A 710 1.46 -21.91 -21.34
C ILE A 710 1.91 -22.05 -22.79
N ASP A 711 1.31 -22.98 -23.53
CA ASP A 711 1.67 -23.25 -24.93
C ASP A 711 1.02 -22.24 -25.87
N LYS A 712 -0.25 -21.90 -25.61
CA LYS A 712 -0.98 -20.86 -26.33
C LYS A 712 -1.82 -19.97 -25.42
N MET A 713 -1.95 -18.72 -25.82
CA MET A 713 -2.86 -17.75 -25.21
C MET A 713 -3.64 -17.02 -26.32
N TYR A 714 -4.96 -17.04 -26.21
CA TYR A 714 -5.88 -16.29 -27.07
C TYR A 714 -6.48 -15.14 -26.28
N ILE A 715 -6.44 -13.94 -26.85
CA ILE A 715 -6.90 -12.72 -26.19
C ILE A 715 -7.90 -12.04 -27.10
N SER A 716 -9.15 -11.95 -26.65
CA SER A 716 -10.20 -11.24 -27.36
C SER A 716 -10.46 -9.91 -26.68
N THR A 717 -10.06 -8.82 -27.32
CA THR A 717 -10.36 -7.45 -26.88
C THR A 717 -11.46 -6.86 -27.75
N ILE A 718 -11.98 -5.69 -27.39
CA ILE A 718 -12.97 -4.96 -28.22
C ILE A 718 -12.38 -4.61 -29.61
N SER A 719 -11.05 -4.41 -29.70
CA SER A 719 -10.39 -3.88 -30.90
C SER A 719 -9.57 -4.89 -31.70
N ALA A 720 -9.16 -6.00 -31.10
CA ALA A 720 -8.24 -6.95 -31.70
C ALA A 720 -8.35 -8.34 -31.05
N ASN A 721 -8.07 -9.36 -31.86
CA ASN A 721 -7.79 -10.71 -31.40
C ASN A 721 -6.28 -10.96 -31.48
N ILE A 722 -5.68 -11.49 -30.42
CA ILE A 722 -4.24 -11.75 -30.33
C ILE A 722 -4.07 -13.23 -30.01
N GLU A 723 -3.26 -13.93 -30.81
CA GLU A 723 -2.77 -15.27 -30.49
C GLU A 723 -1.29 -15.17 -30.12
N ALA A 724 -0.94 -15.62 -28.92
CA ALA A 724 0.43 -15.77 -28.47
C ALA A 724 0.76 -17.26 -28.41
N THR A 725 1.71 -17.70 -29.24
CA THR A 725 2.20 -19.08 -29.26
C THR A 725 3.58 -19.13 -28.63
N TRP A 726 3.79 -20.07 -27.72
CA TRP A 726 5.07 -20.27 -27.08
C TRP A 726 6.16 -20.62 -28.11
N GLU A 727 7.38 -20.11 -27.89
CA GLU A 727 8.57 -20.47 -28.65
C GLU A 727 9.73 -20.82 -27.72
N GLU A 728 10.68 -21.61 -28.21
CA GLU A 728 11.94 -21.86 -27.51
C GLU A 728 12.69 -20.52 -27.29
N PRO A 729 13.06 -20.18 -26.04
CA PRO A 729 13.82 -18.97 -25.77
C PRO A 729 15.23 -19.04 -26.39
N ASP A 730 15.61 -18.01 -27.14
CA ASP A 730 16.89 -17.95 -27.86
C ASP A 730 17.84 -16.84 -27.34
N PHE A 731 17.49 -16.21 -26.22
CA PHE A 731 18.19 -15.08 -25.60
C PHE A 731 18.70 -15.48 -24.22
#